data_AF-A0A439CY44-F1
#
_entry.id   AF-A0A439CY44-F1
#
_cell.length_a   1.000
_cell.length_b   1.000
_cell.length_c   1.000
_cell.angle_alpha   90.00
_cell.angle_beta   90.00
_cell.angle_gamma   90.00
#
_symmetry.space_group_name_H-M   'P 1'
#
loop_
_entity.id
_entity.type
_entity.pdbx_description
1 polymer ?
#
loop_
_entity_poly.entity_id
_entity_poly.type
_entity_poly.pdbx_seq_one_letter_code
_entity_poly.pdbx_strand_id
1 'polypeptide(L)'
;MAATSTPCIFFQQGRCRNGDACRFSHAATTASNTHLRPDPRSHVPCKFYLEGICKQGTNCPYRHEPSDSSASAQVPHQHGNDPFVRVFRGALVRYGDGACVTSLSLPSEYSSVRLDGLAAGTTAADVIRILGDLGHDVEIDGLRIVSMPQSSSPLCSAYISTPDVEFAKTLSTSLIDTTYQGLKAVPVPPRLPSWASTRRSRRNKLQVRWTEPLSDGCIFFRTHSAALRVRGKFNSGKYKVGNTRVSCDEPWPYPVDGLYSLMVVGIPSRCDEEMLRDAITADYDVPLGVIACPLLSRGRNAEDKIKEMLGTVGPIDFMTEPYEHDGEAARLIENKTFKLPDRARLMAKLLYTSTFKVSKEVYHHVQQRLKDRLEELEAPRMNVTSRDTGTVLSLDSQSSEEAAKCANAIENIVAGDVVEGKDGGPFWVPQLACNGPASKILKDIQKRHGVLLLPNRSKREVRCFGDASKQTEVQDDVVQSLTEEVKRRHTIDIDDAGFFWLCKTGLSLLKSVVGDTVVSVNVTSNPKKLIITGSDKEHCETLALLQIHSISFAVKEARSGEESCSICFTPADGPVELGCGHTYCTDCFKALCRNSTAHGDAMSVTCPGAEDKCKKAIPLREIQAHVDAPTFEQLLEASFSTYVARRPNQFHYCPTPDCGYIYRPASTTAAASTASSPSWHMCPKCLQRICRSCH
;
A
#
# COMPACT_ATOMS: atom_id res chain seq x y z
N MET A 1 -28.14 -12.81 66.83
CA MET A 1 -27.95 -12.13 65.53
C MET A 1 -27.83 -13.21 64.47
N ALA A 2 -28.69 -13.19 63.46
CA ALA A 2 -28.90 -14.31 62.54
C ALA A 2 -27.71 -14.53 61.59
N ALA A 3 -27.24 -15.78 61.49
CA ALA A 3 -26.20 -16.20 60.55
C ALA A 3 -26.72 -16.10 59.10
N THR A 4 -25.97 -15.43 58.22
CA THR A 4 -26.28 -15.34 56.79
C THR A 4 -25.95 -16.65 56.08
N SER A 5 -26.75 -17.05 55.08
CA SER A 5 -26.64 -18.33 54.34
C SER A 5 -25.38 -18.49 53.47
N THR A 6 -24.50 -17.50 53.47
CA THR A 6 -23.28 -17.49 52.66
C THR A 6 -22.15 -18.23 53.38
N PRO A 7 -21.54 -19.28 52.78
CA PRO A 7 -20.50 -20.06 53.43
C PRO A 7 -19.19 -19.28 53.59
N CYS A 8 -18.49 -19.49 54.70
CA CYS A 8 -17.21 -18.85 54.98
C CYS A 8 -16.07 -19.49 54.16
N ILE A 9 -15.55 -18.76 53.17
CA ILE A 9 -14.44 -19.22 52.32
C ILE A 9 -13.18 -19.52 53.14
N PHE A 10 -12.90 -18.72 54.18
CA PHE A 10 -11.75 -18.95 55.06
C PHE A 10 -11.92 -20.17 55.96
N PHE A 11 -13.15 -20.57 56.29
CA PHE A 11 -13.42 -21.80 57.04
C PHE A 11 -13.27 -23.05 56.16
N GLN A 12 -13.75 -23.00 54.91
CA GLN A 12 -13.52 -24.08 53.93
C GLN A 12 -12.03 -24.32 53.64
N GLN A 13 -11.18 -23.31 53.80
CA GLN A 13 -9.73 -23.41 53.64
C GLN A 13 -8.98 -23.68 54.96
N GLY A 14 -9.70 -23.87 56.07
CA GLY A 14 -9.11 -24.16 57.40
C GLY A 14 -8.37 -23.00 58.06
N ARG A 15 -8.61 -21.75 57.64
CA ARG A 15 -7.86 -20.55 58.07
C ARG A 15 -8.73 -19.48 58.76
N CYS A 16 -10.00 -19.79 59.09
CA CYS A 16 -10.88 -18.84 59.77
C CYS A 16 -10.44 -18.60 61.22
N ARG A 17 -10.14 -17.34 61.58
CA ARG A 17 -9.73 -16.95 62.94
C ARG A 17 -10.90 -16.52 63.84
N ASN A 18 -12.11 -16.41 63.30
CA ASN A 18 -13.25 -15.82 64.01
C ASN A 18 -14.18 -16.87 64.66
N GLY A 19 -13.84 -18.17 64.58
CA GLY A 19 -14.56 -19.25 65.27
C GLY A 19 -16.08 -19.22 65.08
N ASP A 20 -16.83 -19.45 66.15
CA ASP A 20 -18.30 -19.45 66.15
C ASP A 20 -18.93 -18.04 66.11
N ALA A 21 -18.11 -17.00 66.28
CA ALA A 21 -18.52 -15.61 66.12
C ALA A 21 -18.43 -15.12 64.65
N CYS A 22 -18.06 -16.02 63.72
CA CYS A 22 -17.97 -15.68 62.31
C CYS A 22 -19.36 -15.38 61.74
N ARG A 23 -19.47 -14.25 61.03
CA ARG A 23 -20.72 -13.81 60.39
C ARG A 23 -21.18 -14.74 59.24
N PHE A 24 -20.28 -15.56 58.72
CA PHE A 24 -20.50 -16.44 57.56
C PHE A 24 -20.65 -17.91 58.00
N SER A 25 -21.46 -18.69 57.28
CA SER A 25 -21.84 -20.05 57.68
C SER A 25 -20.66 -21.04 57.64
N HIS A 26 -20.51 -21.83 58.71
CA HIS A 26 -19.53 -22.91 58.86
C HIS A 26 -20.18 -24.32 58.75
N ALA A 27 -21.44 -24.41 58.32
CA ALA A 27 -22.11 -25.69 58.15
C ALA A 27 -21.48 -26.48 56.98
N ALA A 28 -21.07 -27.73 57.25
CA ALA A 28 -20.42 -28.59 56.28
C ALA A 28 -21.38 -29.01 55.16
N THR A 29 -21.21 -28.45 53.96
CA THR A 29 -21.91 -28.92 52.76
C THR A 29 -21.22 -30.17 52.25
N THR A 30 -21.85 -31.34 52.45
CA THR A 30 -21.46 -32.60 51.82
C THR A 30 -21.52 -32.49 50.29
N ALA A 31 -20.46 -32.98 49.65
CA ALA A 31 -20.16 -32.83 48.24
C ALA A 31 -21.24 -33.41 47.29
N SER A 32 -21.59 -32.65 46.24
CA SER A 32 -21.99 -33.21 44.95
C SER A 32 -21.78 -32.20 43.81
N ASN A 33 -21.05 -32.64 42.78
CA ASN A 33 -20.79 -32.01 41.47
C ASN A 33 -20.14 -30.61 41.42
N THR A 34 -18.81 -30.58 41.45
CA THR A 34 -18.00 -29.49 40.88
C THR A 34 -18.05 -29.54 39.36
N HIS A 35 -19.03 -28.85 38.76
CA HIS A 35 -18.81 -28.21 37.47
C HIS A 35 -17.76 -27.11 37.71
N LEU A 36 -16.49 -27.41 37.41
CA LEU A 36 -15.43 -26.40 37.36
C LEU A 36 -15.87 -25.36 36.33
N ARG A 37 -16.27 -24.18 36.78
CA ARG A 37 -16.32 -23.01 35.91
C ARG A 37 -14.89 -22.77 35.44
N PRO A 38 -14.62 -22.75 34.12
CA PRO A 38 -13.29 -22.40 33.63
C PRO A 38 -12.93 -21.02 34.16
N ASP A 39 -11.70 -20.85 34.68
CA ASP A 39 -11.17 -19.53 34.95
C ASP A 39 -11.27 -18.74 33.63
N PRO A 40 -11.93 -17.58 33.57
CA PRO A 40 -12.12 -16.84 32.31
C PRO A 40 -10.79 -16.52 31.59
N ARG A 41 -9.65 -16.63 32.28
CA ARG A 41 -8.30 -16.46 31.73
C ARG A 41 -7.75 -17.70 31.01
N SER A 42 -8.38 -18.88 31.17
CA SER A 42 -7.94 -20.11 30.50
C SER A 42 -8.12 -20.09 28.98
N HIS A 43 -8.86 -19.11 28.44
CA HIS A 43 -8.99 -18.86 27.01
C HIS A 43 -7.95 -17.87 26.46
N VAL A 44 -7.20 -17.18 27.33
CA VAL A 44 -6.20 -16.19 26.94
C VAL A 44 -4.82 -16.87 26.92
N PRO A 45 -4.08 -16.83 25.79
CA PRO A 45 -2.75 -17.42 25.70
C PRO A 45 -1.77 -16.78 26.68
N CYS A 46 -0.98 -17.59 27.38
CA CYS A 46 0.02 -17.07 28.28
C CYS A 46 1.18 -16.44 27.49
N LYS A 47 1.29 -15.12 27.55
CA LYS A 47 2.38 -14.37 26.92
C LYS A 47 3.77 -14.87 27.35
N PHE A 48 3.94 -15.18 28.63
CA PHE A 48 5.21 -15.69 29.16
C PHE A 48 5.54 -17.10 28.70
N TYR A 49 4.55 -17.93 28.36
CA TYR A 49 4.78 -19.26 27.81
C TYR A 49 5.16 -19.20 26.34
N LEU A 50 4.51 -18.33 25.56
CA LEU A 50 4.89 -18.05 24.17
C LEU A 50 6.32 -17.48 24.04
N GLU A 51 6.78 -16.75 25.06
CA GLU A 51 8.14 -16.23 25.18
C GLU A 51 9.11 -17.22 25.87
N GLY A 52 8.66 -18.44 26.24
CA GLY A 52 9.50 -19.49 26.82
C GLY A 52 9.94 -19.30 28.28
N ILE A 53 9.36 -18.32 29.00
CA ILE A 53 9.80 -17.86 30.33
C ILE A 53 8.75 -18.08 31.44
N CYS A 54 7.67 -18.82 31.17
CA CYS A 54 6.62 -19.06 32.17
C CYS A 54 7.05 -20.05 33.26
N LYS A 55 7.19 -19.57 34.50
CA LYS A 55 7.57 -20.38 35.67
C LYS A 55 6.42 -21.17 36.31
N GLN A 56 5.18 -20.95 35.87
CA GLN A 56 3.97 -21.51 36.48
C GLN A 56 3.50 -22.84 35.87
N GLY A 57 4.14 -23.31 34.79
CA GLY A 57 3.87 -24.62 34.18
C GLY A 57 2.38 -24.87 33.92
N THR A 58 1.88 -26.05 34.28
CA THR A 58 0.48 -26.47 34.12
C THR A 58 -0.50 -25.79 35.10
N ASN A 59 0.00 -25.10 36.12
CA ASN A 59 -0.81 -24.33 37.08
C ASN A 59 -1.00 -22.87 36.63
N CYS A 60 -0.55 -22.50 35.43
CA CYS A 60 -0.77 -21.16 34.92
C CYS A 60 -2.27 -20.95 34.62
N PRO A 61 -2.90 -19.86 35.12
CA PRO A 61 -4.30 -19.56 34.81
C PRO A 61 -4.55 -19.17 33.35
N TYR A 62 -3.49 -19.08 32.53
CA TYR A 62 -3.50 -18.74 31.11
C TYR A 62 -3.14 -19.97 30.26
N ARG A 63 -3.63 -20.03 29.02
CA ARG A 63 -3.51 -21.23 28.16
C ARG A 63 -2.07 -21.49 27.69
N HIS A 64 -1.60 -22.73 27.81
CA HIS A 64 -0.25 -23.22 27.46
C HIS A 64 -0.25 -24.34 26.39
N GLU A 65 -1.21 -24.37 25.46
CA GLU A 65 -1.23 -25.37 24.37
C GLU A 65 -0.86 -24.76 23.01
N PRO A 66 0.08 -25.38 22.26
CA PRO A 66 0.19 -25.19 20.82
C PRO A 66 -1.00 -25.89 20.14
N SER A 67 -1.64 -25.21 19.20
CA SER A 67 -2.78 -25.76 18.46
C SER A 67 -2.31 -26.80 17.45
N ASP A 68 -2.22 -28.07 17.87
CA ASP A 68 -2.04 -29.21 16.97
C ASP A 68 -3.41 -29.80 16.59
N SER A 69 -3.94 -29.31 15.49
CA SER A 69 -4.86 -30.05 14.62
C SER A 69 -4.61 -29.59 13.18
N SER A 70 -3.79 -30.37 12.49
CA SER A 70 -3.38 -30.20 11.11
C SER A 70 -4.35 -30.91 10.15
N ALA A 71 -4.96 -30.17 9.23
CA ALA A 71 -4.92 -30.45 7.78
C ALA A 71 -5.79 -29.44 7.00
N SER A 72 -5.11 -28.72 6.09
CA SER A 72 -5.59 -27.85 5.01
C SER A 72 -6.09 -26.44 5.33
N ALA A 73 -5.65 -25.50 4.49
CA ALA A 73 -5.82 -24.04 4.51
C ALA A 73 -5.00 -23.25 5.54
N GLN A 74 -3.72 -23.00 5.22
CA GLN A 74 -2.92 -21.98 5.88
C GLN A 74 -3.56 -20.60 5.67
N VAL A 75 -4.14 -20.03 6.72
CA VAL A 75 -4.49 -18.60 6.78
C VAL A 75 -3.22 -17.82 7.13
N PRO A 76 -2.75 -16.84 6.32
CA PRO A 76 -1.62 -16.01 6.71
C PRO A 76 -1.96 -15.17 7.93
N HIS A 77 -1.02 -15.11 8.87
CA HIS A 77 -1.07 -14.14 9.96
C HIS A 77 -1.14 -12.71 9.41
N GLN A 78 -1.90 -11.84 10.06
CA GLN A 78 -2.06 -10.43 9.70
C GLN A 78 -0.69 -9.71 9.68
N HIS A 79 -0.04 -9.64 8.53
CA HIS A 79 1.26 -9.00 8.31
C HIS A 79 1.14 -7.47 8.21
N GLY A 80 0.60 -6.83 9.24
CA GLY A 80 0.57 -5.38 9.35
C GLY A 80 1.89 -4.75 9.78
N ASN A 81 2.87 -5.54 10.25
CA ASN A 81 4.02 -5.00 10.97
C ASN A 81 5.26 -5.92 10.99
N ASP A 82 5.55 -6.65 9.91
CA ASP A 82 6.82 -7.37 9.80
C ASP A 82 7.96 -6.34 9.57
N PRO A 83 8.86 -6.12 10.54
CA PRO A 83 9.89 -5.08 10.46
C PRO A 83 10.97 -5.39 9.42
N PHE A 84 11.03 -6.61 8.88
CA PHE A 84 12.09 -7.09 7.99
C PHE A 84 11.65 -7.31 6.55
N VAL A 85 10.59 -6.62 6.14
CA VAL A 85 10.19 -6.53 4.73
C VAL A 85 10.69 -5.20 4.16
N ARG A 86 11.26 -5.20 2.96
CA ARG A 86 11.64 -3.98 2.21
C ARG A 86 11.07 -3.99 0.80
N VAL A 87 10.96 -2.80 0.22
CA VAL A 87 10.68 -2.64 -1.20
C VAL A 87 11.91 -2.07 -1.88
N PHE A 88 12.58 -2.90 -2.69
CA PHE A 88 13.76 -2.50 -3.45
C PHE A 88 13.51 -2.70 -4.93
N ARG A 89 13.84 -1.68 -5.73
CA ARG A 89 13.82 -1.76 -7.21
C ARG A 89 12.51 -2.31 -7.79
N GLY A 90 11.38 -2.07 -7.12
CA GLY A 90 10.06 -2.55 -7.53
C GLY A 90 9.64 -3.90 -6.97
N ALA A 91 10.49 -4.60 -6.23
CA ALA A 91 10.21 -5.89 -5.61
C ALA A 91 9.93 -5.78 -4.12
N LEU A 92 9.03 -6.62 -3.62
CA LEU A 92 8.86 -6.87 -2.19
C LEU A 92 9.87 -7.94 -1.77
N VAL A 93 10.73 -7.62 -0.79
CA VAL A 93 11.83 -8.46 -0.34
C VAL A 93 11.64 -8.76 1.14
N ARG A 94 11.67 -10.04 1.50
CA ARG A 94 11.67 -10.50 2.90
C ARG A 94 13.06 -10.95 3.28
N TYR A 95 13.48 -10.58 4.48
CA TYR A 95 14.79 -10.94 5.01
C TYR A 95 14.68 -11.88 6.21
N GLY A 96 15.57 -12.87 6.25
CA GLY A 96 15.82 -13.74 7.38
C GLY A 96 17.12 -13.38 8.09
N ASP A 97 17.53 -14.23 9.03
CA ASP A 97 18.77 -14.03 9.80
C ASP A 97 20.00 -13.86 8.90
N GLY A 98 20.96 -13.08 9.36
CA GLY A 98 22.11 -12.65 8.58
C GLY A 98 21.77 -11.68 7.46
N ALA A 99 20.58 -11.06 7.48
CA ALA A 99 20.08 -10.26 6.35
C ALA A 99 20.03 -11.04 5.03
N CYS A 100 19.81 -12.36 5.09
CA CYS A 100 19.62 -13.15 3.87
C CYS A 100 18.25 -12.88 3.26
N VAL A 101 18.17 -12.77 1.93
CA VAL A 101 16.88 -12.68 1.23
C VAL A 101 16.20 -14.05 1.27
N THR A 102 15.06 -14.15 1.96
CA THR A 102 14.28 -15.38 2.07
C THR A 102 13.23 -15.49 0.97
N SER A 103 12.63 -14.37 0.57
CA SER A 103 11.74 -14.31 -0.59
C SER A 103 11.81 -12.95 -1.28
N LEU A 104 11.58 -12.98 -2.59
CA LEU A 104 11.51 -11.80 -3.46
C LEU A 104 10.35 -11.99 -4.42
N SER A 105 9.41 -11.05 -4.38
CA SER A 105 8.20 -11.12 -5.19
C SER A 105 7.92 -9.79 -5.89
N LEU A 106 7.53 -9.83 -7.16
CA LEU A 106 7.22 -8.61 -7.93
C LEU A 106 5.73 -8.29 -7.85
N PRO A 107 5.31 -7.01 -7.74
CA PRO A 107 3.90 -6.62 -7.80
C PRO A 107 3.17 -7.08 -9.05
N SER A 108 3.89 -7.30 -10.18
CA SER A 108 3.32 -7.86 -11.41
C SER A 108 2.93 -9.33 -11.31
N GLU A 109 3.36 -10.02 -10.26
CA GLU A 109 3.07 -11.44 -10.02
C GLU A 109 1.90 -11.62 -9.06
N TYR A 110 1.41 -10.55 -8.45
CA TYR A 110 0.27 -10.63 -7.56
C TYR A 110 -0.97 -10.03 -8.21
N SER A 111 -2.04 -10.80 -8.17
CA SER A 111 -3.38 -10.27 -8.40
C SER A 111 -4.03 -10.01 -7.04
N SER A 112 -4.61 -8.83 -6.90
CA SER A 112 -5.32 -8.45 -5.68
C SER A 112 -6.75 -8.06 -5.99
N VAL A 113 -7.66 -8.51 -5.15
CA VAL A 113 -9.10 -8.32 -5.31
C VAL A 113 -9.68 -7.75 -4.03
N ARG A 114 -10.54 -6.74 -4.17
CA ARG A 114 -11.47 -6.36 -3.12
C ARG A 114 -12.80 -7.05 -3.40
N LEU A 115 -13.19 -7.94 -2.51
CA LEU A 115 -14.49 -8.60 -2.51
C LEU A 115 -15.45 -7.78 -1.64
N ASP A 116 -16.35 -7.04 -2.28
CA ASP A 116 -17.38 -6.22 -1.65
C ASP A 116 -18.67 -7.03 -1.45
N GLY A 117 -19.50 -6.65 -0.47
CA GLY A 117 -20.82 -7.25 -0.23
C GLY A 117 -20.86 -8.37 0.82
N LEU A 118 -19.80 -8.54 1.62
CA LEU A 118 -19.74 -9.57 2.65
C LEU A 118 -20.55 -9.14 3.89
N ALA A 119 -21.18 -10.10 4.57
CA ALA A 119 -21.95 -9.85 5.79
C ALA A 119 -21.06 -9.34 6.94
N ALA A 120 -21.61 -8.55 7.87
CA ALA A 120 -20.89 -8.17 9.08
C ALA A 120 -20.47 -9.38 9.91
N GLY A 121 -19.23 -9.36 10.38
CA GLY A 121 -18.65 -10.45 11.17
C GLY A 121 -18.01 -11.57 10.36
N THR A 122 -18.01 -11.47 9.01
CA THR A 122 -17.28 -12.41 8.14
C THR A 122 -15.82 -12.52 8.60
N THR A 123 -15.34 -13.75 8.80
CA THR A 123 -13.97 -14.05 9.22
C THR A 123 -13.07 -14.39 8.04
N ALA A 124 -11.76 -14.46 8.26
CA ALA A 124 -10.80 -14.86 7.22
C ALA A 124 -11.10 -16.28 6.69
N ALA A 125 -11.51 -17.19 7.57
CA ALA A 125 -11.89 -18.55 7.19
C ALA A 125 -13.14 -18.58 6.30
N ASP A 126 -14.12 -17.70 6.57
CA ASP A 126 -15.32 -17.60 5.74
C ASP A 126 -14.99 -17.13 4.32
N VAL A 127 -14.07 -16.16 4.18
CA VAL A 127 -13.61 -15.69 2.86
C VAL A 127 -12.87 -16.80 2.11
N ILE A 128 -12.00 -17.55 2.79
CA ILE A 128 -11.29 -18.70 2.19
C ILE A 128 -12.28 -19.76 1.72
N ARG A 129 -13.31 -20.07 2.53
CA ARG A 129 -14.35 -21.01 2.14
C ARG A 129 -15.13 -20.52 0.91
N ILE A 130 -15.49 -19.23 0.85
CA ILE A 130 -16.15 -18.64 -0.34
C ILE A 130 -15.26 -18.79 -1.58
N LEU A 131 -13.95 -18.55 -1.46
CA LEU A 131 -13.01 -18.73 -2.57
C LEU A 131 -12.93 -20.20 -3.00
N GLY A 132 -12.86 -21.13 -2.04
CA GLY A 132 -12.88 -22.57 -2.31
C GLY A 132 -14.17 -23.04 -2.98
N ASP A 133 -15.33 -22.56 -2.51
CA ASP A 133 -16.65 -22.83 -3.10
C ASP A 133 -16.73 -22.34 -4.56
N LEU A 134 -16.00 -21.28 -4.90
CA LEU A 134 -15.87 -20.72 -6.25
C LEU A 134 -14.77 -21.41 -7.10
N GLY A 135 -14.12 -22.45 -6.58
CA GLY A 135 -13.06 -23.19 -7.27
C GLY A 135 -11.68 -22.54 -7.23
N HIS A 136 -11.49 -21.54 -6.38
CA HIS A 136 -10.21 -20.84 -6.19
C HIS A 136 -9.49 -21.38 -4.94
N ASP A 137 -8.79 -22.51 -5.09
CA ASP A 137 -7.87 -23.02 -4.08
C ASP A 137 -6.47 -22.41 -4.31
N VAL A 138 -6.33 -21.12 -3.99
CA VAL A 138 -5.13 -20.34 -4.26
C VAL A 138 -4.41 -20.03 -2.95
N GLU A 139 -3.08 -20.11 -2.97
CA GLU A 139 -2.26 -19.62 -1.87
C GLU A 139 -2.54 -18.12 -1.64
N ILE A 140 -3.18 -17.80 -0.53
CA ILE A 140 -3.45 -16.41 -0.16
C ILE A 140 -2.21 -15.89 0.56
N ASP A 141 -1.57 -14.85 0.05
CA ASP A 141 -0.40 -14.22 0.71
C ASP A 141 -0.85 -13.05 1.63
N GLY A 142 -2.01 -12.47 1.34
CA GLY A 142 -2.60 -11.42 2.18
C GLY A 142 -4.12 -11.40 2.17
N LEU A 143 -4.73 -11.52 3.36
CA LEU A 143 -6.17 -11.40 3.55
C LEU A 143 -6.50 -10.39 4.65
N ARG A 144 -7.30 -9.38 4.31
CA ARG A 144 -7.76 -8.37 5.27
C ARG A 144 -9.22 -8.04 5.09
N ILE A 145 -9.98 -8.10 6.18
CA ILE A 145 -11.39 -7.72 6.21
C ILE A 145 -11.53 -6.32 6.81
N VAL A 146 -12.33 -5.48 6.18
CA VAL A 146 -12.57 -4.09 6.59
C VAL A 146 -14.06 -3.85 6.66
N SER A 147 -14.54 -3.44 7.84
CA SER A 147 -15.92 -3.00 8.02
C SER A 147 -16.14 -1.62 7.43
N MET A 148 -17.22 -1.44 6.65
CA MET A 148 -17.55 -0.17 6.02
C MET A 148 -18.40 0.68 6.97
N PRO A 149 -17.94 1.89 7.39
CA PRO A 149 -18.65 2.68 8.40
C PRO A 149 -19.91 3.42 7.91
N GLN A 150 -20.25 3.38 6.63
CA GLN A 150 -21.17 4.34 6.01
C GLN A 150 -22.41 3.76 5.30
N SER A 151 -22.78 2.50 5.54
CA SER A 151 -24.07 1.97 5.06
C SER A 151 -24.99 1.60 6.21
N SER A 152 -26.29 1.85 6.03
CA SER A 152 -27.39 1.44 6.92
C SER A 152 -27.50 -0.08 7.10
N SER A 153 -26.74 -0.85 6.33
CA SER A 153 -26.52 -2.29 6.48
C SER A 153 -25.04 -2.53 6.82
N PRO A 154 -24.71 -3.35 7.83
CA PRO A 154 -23.32 -3.58 8.24
C PRO A 154 -22.67 -4.58 7.27
N LEU A 155 -22.17 -4.09 6.14
CA LEU A 155 -21.40 -4.88 5.18
C LEU A 155 -19.90 -4.68 5.41
N CYS A 156 -19.12 -5.70 5.09
CA CYS A 156 -17.66 -5.63 5.08
C CYS A 156 -17.11 -5.95 3.69
N SER A 157 -15.86 -5.57 3.48
CA SER A 157 -15.09 -5.87 2.28
C SER A 157 -13.83 -6.64 2.65
N ALA A 158 -13.53 -7.71 1.91
CA ALA A 158 -12.27 -8.43 2.03
C ALA A 158 -11.29 -7.98 0.95
N TYR A 159 -10.04 -7.76 1.32
CA TYR A 159 -8.93 -7.54 0.41
C TYR A 159 -8.09 -8.80 0.40
N ILE A 160 -7.98 -9.42 -0.77
CA ILE A 160 -7.27 -10.68 -1.00
C ILE A 160 -6.11 -10.39 -1.96
N SER A 161 -4.93 -10.90 -1.65
CA SER A 161 -3.72 -10.82 -2.48
C SER A 161 -3.18 -12.24 -2.68
N THR A 162 -2.99 -12.63 -3.94
CA THR A 162 -2.52 -13.96 -4.33
C THR A 162 -1.40 -13.84 -5.38
N PRO A 163 -0.45 -14.78 -5.44
CA PRO A 163 0.60 -14.82 -6.46
C PRO A 163 0.10 -15.35 -7.82
N ASP A 164 -1.21 -15.58 -7.97
CA ASP A 164 -1.85 -15.92 -9.23
C ASP A 164 -2.27 -14.63 -9.95
N VAL A 165 -1.67 -14.34 -11.10
CA VAL A 165 -1.90 -13.13 -11.90
C VAL A 165 -3.32 -13.09 -12.49
N GLU A 166 -3.92 -14.25 -12.76
CA GLU A 166 -5.25 -14.35 -13.37
C GLU A 166 -6.38 -14.33 -12.35
N PHE A 167 -6.07 -14.51 -11.06
CA PHE A 167 -7.04 -14.60 -9.97
C PHE A 167 -8.11 -13.51 -9.98
N ALA A 168 -7.76 -12.24 -10.19
CA ALA A 168 -8.76 -11.17 -10.25
C ALA A 168 -9.76 -11.31 -11.41
N LYS A 169 -9.31 -11.82 -12.56
CA LYS A 169 -10.17 -12.06 -13.72
C LYS A 169 -11.04 -13.29 -13.49
N THR A 170 -10.43 -14.40 -13.07
CA THR A 170 -11.13 -15.67 -12.84
C THR A 170 -12.13 -15.58 -11.68
N LEU A 171 -11.81 -14.84 -10.61
CA LEU A 171 -12.74 -14.59 -9.52
C LEU A 171 -13.91 -13.71 -9.96
N SER A 172 -13.64 -12.65 -10.74
CA SER A 172 -14.70 -11.76 -11.25
C SER A 172 -15.66 -12.48 -12.19
N THR A 173 -15.17 -13.38 -13.05
CA THR A 173 -16.03 -14.20 -13.91
C THR A 173 -16.80 -15.25 -13.12
N SER A 174 -16.16 -15.91 -12.15
CA SER A 174 -16.83 -16.93 -11.32
C SER A 174 -18.00 -16.36 -10.50
N LEU A 175 -17.98 -15.06 -10.17
CA LEU A 175 -19.05 -14.43 -9.40
C LEU A 175 -20.30 -14.08 -10.24
N ILE A 176 -20.23 -14.12 -11.56
CA ILE A 176 -21.36 -13.76 -12.45
C ILE A 176 -22.46 -14.85 -12.40
N ASP A 177 -22.08 -16.12 -12.26
CA ASP A 177 -22.96 -17.28 -12.41
C ASP A 177 -23.20 -18.06 -11.10
N THR A 178 -23.16 -17.41 -9.92
CA THR A 178 -23.18 -18.12 -8.62
C THR A 178 -24.29 -17.70 -7.65
N THR A 179 -24.44 -18.50 -6.59
CA THR A 179 -25.40 -18.32 -5.49
C THR A 179 -25.11 -17.09 -4.61
N TYR A 180 -23.96 -16.45 -4.78
CA TYR A 180 -23.55 -15.27 -4.00
C TYR A 180 -24.05 -13.96 -4.64
N GLN A 181 -25.36 -13.87 -4.90
CA GLN A 181 -25.97 -12.65 -5.42
C GLN A 181 -25.74 -11.49 -4.44
N GLY A 182 -24.89 -10.53 -4.84
CA GLY A 182 -24.51 -9.37 -4.02
C GLY A 182 -23.02 -9.24 -3.74
N LEU A 183 -22.21 -10.28 -3.98
CA LEU A 183 -20.75 -10.17 -3.93
C LEU A 183 -20.21 -9.54 -5.21
N LYS A 184 -19.26 -8.62 -5.07
CA LYS A 184 -18.58 -7.99 -6.20
C LYS A 184 -17.07 -8.07 -6.01
N ALA A 185 -16.39 -8.80 -6.88
CA ALA A 185 -14.95 -8.72 -7.01
C ALA A 185 -14.55 -7.46 -7.78
N VAL A 186 -13.65 -6.69 -7.20
CA VAL A 186 -13.05 -5.52 -7.83
C VAL A 186 -11.53 -5.72 -7.83
N PRO A 187 -10.89 -5.86 -9.00
CA PRO A 187 -9.45 -5.86 -9.09
C PRO A 187 -8.88 -4.59 -8.44
N VAL A 188 -7.94 -4.76 -7.52
CA VAL A 188 -7.23 -3.67 -6.86
C VAL A 188 -5.73 -3.87 -7.02
N PRO A 189 -4.92 -2.80 -7.13
CA PRO A 189 -3.48 -2.94 -7.12
C PRO A 189 -3.01 -3.68 -5.87
N PRO A 190 -2.02 -4.60 -5.97
CA PRO A 190 -1.46 -5.27 -4.81
C PRO A 190 -0.96 -4.23 -3.81
N ARG A 191 -1.42 -4.39 -2.56
CA ARG A 191 -1.11 -3.42 -1.51
C ARG A 191 0.32 -3.62 -1.04
N LEU A 192 1.21 -2.74 -1.46
CA LEU A 192 2.50 -2.58 -0.81
C LEU A 192 2.30 -2.15 0.66
N PRO A 193 3.23 -2.48 1.58
CA PRO A 193 3.20 -2.00 2.96
C PRO A 193 2.93 -0.50 3.03
N SER A 194 2.18 -0.05 4.03
CA SER A 194 1.67 1.34 4.13
C SER A 194 2.73 2.43 4.02
N TRP A 195 3.99 2.10 4.33
CA TRP A 195 5.16 2.98 4.33
C TRP A 195 6.02 2.86 3.05
N ALA A 196 5.81 1.84 2.21
CA ALA A 196 6.45 1.73 0.91
C ALA A 196 5.74 2.68 -0.06
N SER A 197 6.22 3.93 -0.11
CA SER A 197 5.89 4.90 -1.16
C SER A 197 6.10 4.21 -2.53
N THR A 198 5.17 4.14 -3.47
CA THR A 198 4.07 5.03 -3.85
C THR A 198 2.87 4.17 -4.26
N ARG A 199 1.64 4.60 -3.91
CA ARG A 199 0.39 4.01 -4.42
C ARG A 199 0.19 4.40 -5.89
N ARG A 200 1.19 4.17 -6.73
CA ARG A 200 1.13 4.43 -8.16
C ARG A 200 0.38 3.28 -8.80
N SER A 201 -0.90 3.47 -9.05
CA SER A 201 -1.67 2.58 -9.90
C SER A 201 -1.58 3.08 -11.34
N ARG A 202 -1.19 2.20 -12.25
CA ARG A 202 -1.04 2.49 -13.68
C ARG A 202 -2.16 1.82 -14.45
N ARG A 203 -2.70 2.54 -15.44
CA ARG A 203 -3.68 2.00 -16.40
C ARG A 203 -3.42 2.62 -17.77
N ASN A 204 -3.56 1.82 -18.82
CA ASN A 204 -3.41 2.29 -20.20
C ASN A 204 -4.80 2.62 -20.75
N LYS A 205 -5.24 3.87 -20.66
CA LYS A 205 -6.58 4.26 -21.13
C LYS A 205 -6.58 4.35 -22.66
N LEU A 206 -7.55 3.69 -23.30
CA LEU A 206 -7.86 3.94 -24.71
C LEU A 206 -8.99 4.96 -24.80
N GLN A 207 -8.67 6.18 -25.21
CA GLN A 207 -9.68 7.19 -25.50
C GLN A 207 -10.18 7.00 -26.94
N VAL A 208 -11.45 6.65 -27.08
CA VAL A 208 -12.10 6.46 -28.39
C VAL A 208 -13.08 7.61 -28.64
N ARG A 209 -13.03 8.20 -29.83
CA ARG A 209 -13.93 9.25 -30.31
C ARG A 209 -14.49 8.83 -31.65
N TRP A 210 -15.79 9.03 -31.88
CA TRP A 210 -16.40 8.78 -33.18
C TRP A 210 -17.28 9.95 -33.61
N THR A 211 -17.50 10.08 -34.92
CA THR A 211 -18.42 11.07 -35.48
C THR A 211 -19.87 10.66 -35.23
N GLU A 212 -20.75 11.65 -35.03
CA GLU A 212 -22.19 11.43 -34.91
C GLU A 212 -22.71 10.59 -36.10
N PRO A 213 -23.54 9.57 -35.86
CA PRO A 213 -24.11 8.76 -36.93
C PRO A 213 -24.96 9.66 -37.85
N LEU A 214 -24.81 9.48 -39.16
CA LEU A 214 -25.63 10.16 -40.14
C LEU A 214 -26.87 9.31 -40.43
N SER A 215 -28.02 9.95 -40.55
CA SER A 215 -29.31 9.35 -40.88
C SER A 215 -29.74 9.74 -42.29
N ASP A 216 -30.74 9.04 -42.79
CA ASP A 216 -31.39 9.34 -44.05
C ASP A 216 -32.85 9.79 -43.78
N GLY A 217 -33.43 10.48 -44.76
CA GLY A 217 -34.80 10.99 -44.70
C GLY A 217 -35.43 10.93 -46.07
N CYS A 218 -36.76 10.90 -46.12
CA CYS A 218 -37.51 10.89 -47.36
C CYS A 218 -38.44 12.09 -47.43
N ILE A 219 -38.45 12.77 -48.58
CA ILE A 219 -39.29 13.92 -48.85
C ILE A 219 -40.24 13.58 -50.00
N PHE A 220 -41.53 13.85 -49.81
CA PHE A 220 -42.57 13.51 -50.78
C PHE A 220 -43.06 14.74 -51.54
N PHE A 221 -43.17 14.60 -52.86
CA PHE A 221 -43.61 15.64 -53.77
C PHE A 221 -44.74 15.15 -54.68
N ARG A 222 -45.62 16.07 -55.11
CA ARG A 222 -46.71 15.75 -56.04
C ARG A 222 -46.22 15.47 -57.46
N THR A 223 -45.09 16.07 -57.85
CA THR A 223 -44.59 16.04 -59.23
C THR A 223 -43.11 15.72 -59.28
N HIS A 224 -42.71 14.99 -60.33
CA HIS A 224 -41.31 14.66 -60.60
C HIS A 224 -40.43 15.91 -60.74
N SER A 225 -40.96 16.96 -61.36
CA SER A 225 -40.23 18.21 -61.59
C SER A 225 -39.92 18.96 -60.29
N ALA A 226 -40.83 18.93 -59.31
CA ALA A 226 -40.57 19.51 -57.98
C ALA A 226 -39.47 18.74 -57.23
N ALA A 227 -39.55 17.41 -57.22
CA ALA A 227 -38.53 16.56 -56.59
C ALA A 227 -37.14 16.76 -57.23
N LEU A 228 -37.06 16.85 -58.56
CA LEU A 228 -35.80 17.11 -59.28
C LEU A 228 -35.19 18.48 -58.97
N ARG A 229 -36.02 19.53 -58.83
CA ARG A 229 -35.53 20.87 -58.46
C ARG A 229 -34.95 20.86 -57.05
N VAL A 230 -35.67 20.28 -56.10
CA VAL A 230 -35.23 20.21 -54.69
C VAL A 230 -33.95 19.39 -54.58
N ARG A 231 -33.85 18.25 -55.29
CA ARG A 231 -32.60 17.48 -55.44
C ARG A 231 -31.44 18.36 -55.91
N GLY A 232 -31.63 19.14 -56.96
CA GLY A 232 -30.60 20.04 -57.49
C GLY A 232 -30.13 21.08 -56.47
N LYS A 233 -31.06 21.61 -55.65
CA LYS A 233 -30.76 22.59 -54.61
C LYS A 233 -30.03 21.99 -53.40
N PHE A 234 -30.39 20.78 -52.97
CA PHE A 234 -29.63 20.06 -51.92
C PHE A 234 -28.24 19.65 -52.42
N ASN A 235 -28.12 19.01 -53.59
CA ASN A 235 -26.83 18.54 -54.13
C ASN A 235 -25.87 19.71 -54.45
N SER A 236 -26.38 20.87 -54.86
CA SER A 236 -25.57 22.10 -55.03
C SER A 236 -25.20 22.79 -53.71
N GLY A 237 -25.76 22.35 -52.57
CA GLY A 237 -25.53 22.93 -51.25
C GLY A 237 -26.29 24.24 -50.98
N LYS A 238 -27.25 24.60 -51.83
CA LYS A 238 -28.15 25.75 -51.62
C LYS A 238 -29.14 25.49 -50.49
N TYR A 239 -29.63 24.27 -50.38
CA TYR A 239 -30.38 23.80 -49.22
C TYR A 239 -29.47 22.99 -48.31
N LYS A 240 -29.55 23.28 -47.01
CA LYS A 240 -28.76 22.66 -45.95
C LYS A 240 -29.68 22.37 -44.77
N VAL A 241 -29.46 21.24 -44.12
CA VAL A 241 -30.25 20.84 -42.95
C VAL A 241 -29.45 21.21 -41.71
N GLY A 242 -29.94 22.19 -40.92
CA GLY A 242 -29.28 22.65 -39.69
C GLY A 242 -27.84 23.17 -39.84
N ASN A 243 -27.37 23.43 -41.07
CA ASN A 243 -26.00 23.79 -41.52
C ASN A 243 -25.12 22.65 -42.09
N THR A 244 -25.66 21.43 -42.21
CA THR A 244 -24.97 20.30 -42.86
C THR A 244 -25.32 20.21 -44.36
N ARG A 245 -24.32 19.99 -45.21
CA ARG A 245 -24.54 19.69 -46.62
C ARG A 245 -24.97 18.22 -46.76
N VAL A 246 -26.14 18.02 -47.35
CA VAL A 246 -26.72 16.70 -47.61
C VAL A 246 -26.69 16.37 -49.10
N SER A 247 -26.91 15.12 -49.44
CA SER A 247 -27.05 14.68 -50.84
C SER A 247 -28.39 14.03 -51.05
N CYS A 248 -28.93 14.12 -52.26
CA CYS A 248 -30.18 13.48 -52.63
C CYS A 248 -30.03 12.62 -53.89
N ASP A 249 -30.69 11.47 -53.85
CA ASP A 249 -30.74 10.52 -54.96
C ASP A 249 -31.75 10.95 -56.04
N GLU A 250 -31.85 10.18 -57.14
CA GLU A 250 -32.87 10.45 -58.16
C GLU A 250 -34.28 10.21 -57.61
N PRO A 251 -35.27 11.08 -57.94
CA PRO A 251 -36.63 10.87 -57.48
C PRO A 251 -37.24 9.61 -58.10
N TRP A 252 -37.94 8.81 -57.30
CA TRP A 252 -38.68 7.64 -57.78
C TRP A 252 -40.18 7.77 -57.46
N PRO A 253 -41.05 7.15 -58.27
CA PRO A 253 -42.48 7.10 -57.98
C PRO A 253 -42.74 6.26 -56.72
N TYR A 254 -43.50 6.82 -55.78
CA TYR A 254 -43.92 6.15 -54.56
C TYR A 254 -45.18 5.32 -54.82
N PRO A 255 -45.31 4.10 -54.27
CA PRO A 255 -46.39 3.17 -54.61
C PRO A 255 -47.79 3.66 -54.21
N VAL A 256 -47.88 4.60 -53.27
CA VAL A 256 -49.14 5.13 -52.73
C VAL A 256 -49.29 6.59 -53.17
N ASP A 257 -50.45 6.94 -53.70
CA ASP A 257 -50.88 8.31 -54.06
C ASP A 257 -50.18 9.03 -55.24
N GLY A 258 -49.47 8.30 -56.12
CA GLY A 258 -48.86 8.91 -57.32
C GLY A 258 -47.79 9.96 -57.00
N LEU A 259 -47.22 9.89 -55.79
CA LEU A 259 -46.21 10.80 -55.28
C LEU A 259 -44.83 10.46 -55.83
N TYR A 260 -43.92 11.42 -55.77
CA TYR A 260 -42.50 11.24 -56.02
C TYR A 260 -41.73 11.36 -54.72
N SER A 261 -40.93 10.35 -54.41
CA SER A 261 -40.06 10.31 -53.23
C SER A 261 -38.67 10.78 -53.58
N LEU A 262 -38.09 11.59 -52.70
CA LEU A 262 -36.71 12.04 -52.75
C LEU A 262 -36.01 11.62 -51.45
N MET A 263 -35.05 10.71 -51.55
CA MET A 263 -34.21 10.36 -50.40
C MET A 263 -33.09 11.36 -50.22
N VAL A 264 -32.96 11.84 -48.98
CA VAL A 264 -31.94 12.75 -48.51
C VAL A 264 -31.01 11.95 -47.61
N VAL A 265 -29.75 11.86 -48.03
CA VAL A 265 -28.72 11.06 -47.39
C VAL A 265 -27.74 11.97 -46.67
N GLY A 266 -27.35 11.58 -45.45
CA GLY A 266 -26.31 12.29 -44.68
C GLY A 266 -26.84 13.39 -43.77
N ILE A 267 -28.05 13.23 -43.24
CA ILE A 267 -28.68 14.14 -42.28
C ILE A 267 -28.15 13.86 -40.85
N PRO A 268 -27.98 14.85 -39.97
CA PRO A 268 -27.64 14.59 -38.56
C PRO A 268 -28.70 13.74 -37.85
N SER A 269 -28.29 12.83 -36.95
CA SER A 269 -29.20 11.94 -36.21
C SER A 269 -30.27 12.65 -35.37
N ARG A 270 -29.99 13.88 -34.94
CA ARG A 270 -30.90 14.76 -34.20
C ARG A 270 -31.91 15.53 -35.07
N CYS A 271 -31.91 15.33 -36.39
CA CYS A 271 -32.82 16.02 -37.29
C CYS A 271 -34.21 15.38 -37.22
N ASP A 272 -35.21 16.19 -36.88
CA ASP A 272 -36.62 15.81 -36.98
C ASP A 272 -37.21 16.21 -38.36
N GLU A 273 -38.50 15.89 -38.55
CA GLU A 273 -39.24 16.20 -39.77
C GLU A 273 -39.42 17.71 -39.99
N GLU A 274 -39.44 18.50 -38.92
CA GLU A 274 -39.60 19.96 -38.96
C GLU A 274 -38.31 20.62 -39.48
N MET A 275 -37.15 20.23 -38.95
CA MET A 275 -35.84 20.69 -39.41
C MET A 275 -35.58 20.36 -40.89
N LEU A 276 -36.09 19.22 -41.38
CA LEU A 276 -35.94 18.83 -42.78
C LEU A 276 -36.92 19.60 -43.69
N ARG A 277 -38.09 19.99 -43.16
CA ARG A 277 -39.05 20.86 -43.85
C ARG A 277 -38.51 22.29 -43.93
N ASP A 278 -37.99 22.82 -42.83
CA ASP A 278 -37.41 24.18 -42.74
C ASP A 278 -36.17 24.36 -43.62
N ALA A 279 -35.45 23.26 -43.92
CA ALA A 279 -34.33 23.28 -44.86
C ALA A 279 -34.75 23.67 -46.30
N ILE A 280 -36.04 23.53 -46.64
CA ILE A 280 -36.61 23.93 -47.93
C ILE A 280 -37.22 25.33 -47.80
N THR A 281 -36.45 26.33 -48.20
CA THR A 281 -36.78 27.74 -47.94
C THR A 281 -37.63 28.43 -49.02
N ALA A 282 -37.94 27.75 -50.14
CA ALA A 282 -38.71 28.36 -51.22
C ALA A 282 -40.17 27.90 -51.20
N ASP A 283 -41.10 28.87 -51.22
CA ASP A 283 -42.55 28.63 -51.12
C ASP A 283 -43.14 27.76 -52.23
N TYR A 284 -42.47 27.66 -53.38
CA TYR A 284 -42.88 26.84 -54.52
C TYR A 284 -42.28 25.42 -54.51
N ASP A 285 -41.45 25.10 -53.52
CA ASP A 285 -40.82 23.79 -53.33
C ASP A 285 -41.33 23.07 -52.07
N VAL A 286 -42.47 23.51 -51.51
CA VAL A 286 -43.05 22.95 -50.29
C VAL A 286 -43.34 21.45 -50.45
N PRO A 287 -42.81 20.59 -49.56
CA PRO A 287 -43.06 19.16 -49.60
C PRO A 287 -44.49 18.84 -49.15
N LEU A 288 -45.06 17.75 -49.68
CA LEU A 288 -46.36 17.24 -49.22
C LEU A 288 -46.27 16.53 -47.88
N GLY A 289 -45.11 15.94 -47.62
CA GLY A 289 -44.81 15.22 -46.41
C GLY A 289 -43.30 15.03 -46.32
N VAL A 290 -42.83 14.90 -45.10
CA VAL A 290 -41.44 14.60 -44.80
C VAL A 290 -41.44 13.48 -43.80
N ILE A 291 -40.65 12.45 -44.05
CA ILE A 291 -40.38 11.40 -43.09
C ILE A 291 -38.90 11.47 -42.79
N ALA A 292 -38.55 11.84 -41.57
CA ALA A 292 -37.24 11.52 -41.06
C ALA A 292 -37.25 10.01 -40.82
N CYS A 293 -36.27 9.28 -41.37
CA CYS A 293 -36.07 7.88 -41.03
C CYS A 293 -34.95 7.83 -39.99
N PRO A 294 -35.21 8.12 -38.69
CA PRO A 294 -34.18 8.06 -37.67
C PRO A 294 -33.84 6.59 -37.43
N LEU A 295 -32.99 5.99 -38.28
CA LEU A 295 -32.46 4.63 -38.18
C LEU A 295 -33.37 3.64 -37.41
N LEU A 296 -34.66 3.57 -37.74
CA LEU A 296 -35.52 2.56 -37.15
C LEU A 296 -35.21 1.27 -37.88
N SER A 297 -34.47 0.39 -37.20
CA SER A 297 -34.45 -1.08 -37.37
C SER A 297 -33.26 -1.77 -38.05
N ARG A 298 -32.05 -1.18 -38.12
CA ARG A 298 -30.83 -1.97 -38.38
C ARG A 298 -29.59 -1.41 -37.66
N GLY A 299 -29.47 -1.77 -36.39
CA GLY A 299 -28.23 -1.59 -35.62
C GLY A 299 -28.48 -0.86 -34.31
N ARG A 300 -28.70 -1.63 -33.24
CA ARG A 300 -28.48 -1.12 -31.88
C ARG A 300 -27.09 -0.47 -31.84
N ASN A 301 -27.08 0.79 -31.41
CA ASN A 301 -25.97 1.63 -30.97
C ASN A 301 -24.61 1.37 -31.64
N ALA A 302 -24.10 2.35 -32.38
CA ALA A 302 -22.69 2.37 -32.79
C ALA A 302 -21.73 2.05 -31.62
N GLU A 303 -22.10 2.44 -30.40
CA GLU A 303 -21.42 2.07 -29.16
C GLU A 303 -21.35 0.55 -28.91
N ASP A 304 -22.45 -0.19 -29.06
CA ASP A 304 -22.50 -1.64 -28.82
C ASP A 304 -21.70 -2.41 -29.88
N LYS A 305 -21.63 -1.87 -31.10
CA LYS A 305 -20.80 -2.42 -32.17
C LYS A 305 -19.31 -2.11 -31.98
N ILE A 306 -18.99 -0.93 -31.44
CA ILE A 306 -17.62 -0.60 -31.00
C ILE A 306 -17.21 -1.52 -29.84
N LYS A 307 -18.11 -1.82 -28.90
CA LYS A 307 -17.90 -2.81 -27.82
C LYS A 307 -17.61 -4.20 -28.38
N GLU A 308 -18.42 -4.69 -29.34
CA GLU A 308 -18.19 -5.98 -29.98
C GLU A 308 -16.82 -6.02 -30.68
N MET A 309 -16.48 -4.99 -31.46
CA MET A 309 -15.18 -4.87 -32.11
C MET A 309 -14.01 -4.88 -31.12
N LEU A 310 -14.09 -4.08 -30.05
CA LEU A 310 -13.05 -4.00 -29.03
C LEU A 310 -12.92 -5.35 -28.28
N GLY A 311 -14.03 -6.06 -28.09
CA GLY A 311 -14.09 -7.33 -27.35
C GLY A 311 -13.41 -8.47 -28.08
N THR A 312 -13.31 -8.39 -29.42
CA THR A 312 -12.53 -9.35 -30.22
C THR A 312 -11.02 -9.22 -30.06
N VAL A 313 -10.52 -8.08 -29.55
CA VAL A 313 -9.07 -7.84 -29.36
C VAL A 313 -8.62 -8.21 -27.95
N GLY A 314 -9.51 -8.15 -26.96
CA GLY A 314 -9.24 -8.55 -25.57
C GLY A 314 -10.44 -8.26 -24.67
N PRO A 315 -10.47 -8.77 -23.42
CA PRO A 315 -11.55 -8.50 -22.48
C PRO A 315 -11.70 -6.99 -22.24
N ILE A 316 -12.87 -6.45 -22.53
CA ILE A 316 -13.28 -5.09 -22.14
C ILE A 316 -13.96 -5.23 -20.78
N ASP A 317 -13.36 -4.77 -19.70
CA ASP A 317 -13.99 -4.97 -18.39
C ASP A 317 -15.25 -4.08 -18.16
N PHE A 318 -15.52 -3.00 -18.95
CA PHE A 318 -16.67 -2.08 -18.83
C PHE A 318 -16.70 -0.90 -19.85
N MET A 319 -17.85 -0.24 -20.06
CA MET A 319 -17.95 1.04 -20.80
C MET A 319 -19.10 1.91 -20.28
N THR A 320 -18.81 3.10 -19.74
CA THR A 320 -19.58 4.37 -19.76
C THR A 320 -18.80 5.44 -18.98
N GLU A 321 -19.02 6.75 -19.21
CA GLU A 321 -18.28 7.85 -18.56
C GLU A 321 -18.10 7.66 -17.03
N PRO A 322 -16.99 8.09 -16.40
CA PRO A 322 -15.56 7.93 -16.71
C PRO A 322 -15.01 6.59 -16.12
N TYR A 323 -13.77 6.22 -16.49
CA TYR A 323 -12.95 5.08 -15.98
C TYR A 323 -13.28 3.69 -16.61
N GLU A 324 -12.39 2.74 -16.97
CA GLU A 324 -10.93 2.51 -17.05
C GLU A 324 -10.72 1.09 -17.68
N HIS A 325 -9.94 0.88 -18.77
CA HIS A 325 -9.47 -0.46 -19.25
C HIS A 325 -7.99 -0.51 -19.64
N ASP A 326 -7.50 -1.73 -19.90
CA ASP A 326 -6.11 -2.15 -20.12
C ASP A 326 -5.66 -2.20 -21.60
N GLY A 327 -4.34 -2.16 -21.79
CA GLY A 327 -3.68 -1.60 -22.98
C GLY A 327 -3.41 -2.49 -24.21
N GLU A 328 -3.93 -3.72 -24.30
CA GLU A 328 -3.70 -4.56 -25.50
C GLU A 328 -4.61 -4.20 -26.67
N ALA A 329 -5.90 -3.95 -26.41
CA ALA A 329 -6.85 -3.49 -27.43
C ALA A 329 -6.49 -2.11 -28.02
N ALA A 330 -5.78 -1.28 -27.25
CA ALA A 330 -5.38 0.06 -27.64
C ALA A 330 -4.44 0.11 -28.86
N ARG A 331 -3.57 -0.90 -29.03
CA ARG A 331 -2.53 -0.88 -30.06
C ARG A 331 -3.05 -1.19 -31.46
N LEU A 332 -4.17 -1.90 -31.58
CA LEU A 332 -4.76 -2.17 -32.90
C LEU A 332 -5.35 -0.89 -33.53
N ILE A 333 -5.65 0.12 -32.70
CA ILE A 333 -6.44 1.30 -33.06
C ILE A 333 -5.61 2.58 -33.10
N GLU A 334 -4.34 2.50 -32.66
CA GLU A 334 -3.39 3.59 -32.75
C GLU A 334 -3.16 3.97 -34.24
N ASN A 335 -3.56 5.19 -34.60
CA ASN A 335 -3.43 5.80 -35.94
C ASN A 335 -4.21 5.17 -37.10
N LYS A 336 -5.21 4.32 -36.84
CA LYS A 336 -6.10 3.82 -37.89
C LYS A 336 -7.49 4.45 -37.79
N THR A 337 -7.91 5.17 -38.82
CA THR A 337 -9.32 5.50 -39.03
C THR A 337 -10.05 4.25 -39.49
N PHE A 338 -10.88 3.68 -38.64
CA PHE A 338 -11.78 2.60 -39.04
C PHE A 338 -13.04 3.21 -39.64
N LYS A 339 -13.43 2.73 -40.82
CA LYS A 339 -14.74 3.02 -41.40
C LYS A 339 -15.72 2.09 -40.71
N LEU A 340 -16.51 2.64 -39.79
CA LEU A 340 -17.64 1.91 -39.21
C LEU A 340 -18.75 1.81 -40.28
N PRO A 341 -19.71 0.88 -40.11
CA PRO A 341 -21.01 1.00 -40.76
C PRO A 341 -21.61 2.39 -40.48
N ASP A 342 -22.47 2.89 -41.37
CA ASP A 342 -23.16 4.19 -41.21
C ASP A 342 -22.25 5.43 -41.33
N ARG A 343 -21.12 5.28 -42.05
CA ARG A 343 -20.18 6.36 -42.39
C ARG A 343 -19.53 7.04 -41.19
N ALA A 344 -19.63 6.45 -39.99
CA ALA A 344 -18.97 6.96 -38.80
C ALA A 344 -17.44 6.73 -38.87
N ARG A 345 -16.66 7.73 -38.47
CA ARG A 345 -15.20 7.64 -38.36
C ARG A 345 -14.82 7.43 -36.90
N LEU A 346 -14.16 6.32 -36.61
CA LEU A 346 -13.57 6.05 -35.30
C LEU A 346 -12.14 6.59 -35.23
N MET A 347 -11.83 7.33 -34.17
CA MET A 347 -10.48 7.73 -33.78
C MET A 347 -10.19 7.16 -32.40
N ALA A 348 -9.05 6.50 -32.21
CA ALA A 348 -8.60 6.12 -30.89
C ALA A 348 -7.22 6.69 -30.58
N LYS A 349 -7.01 6.99 -29.30
CA LYS A 349 -5.76 7.50 -28.75
C LYS A 349 -5.42 6.73 -27.49
N LEU A 350 -4.20 6.20 -27.42
CA LEU A 350 -3.67 5.61 -26.20
C LEU A 350 -3.20 6.71 -25.25
N LEU A 351 -3.60 6.61 -23.99
CA LEU A 351 -3.20 7.50 -22.90
C LEU A 351 -2.54 6.66 -21.79
N TYR A 352 -1.36 7.09 -21.37
CA TYR A 352 -0.65 6.54 -20.23
C TYR A 352 -1.12 7.26 -18.97
N THR A 353 -1.89 6.58 -18.13
CA THR A 353 -2.39 7.14 -16.86
C THR A 353 -1.56 6.68 -15.68
N SER A 354 -1.10 7.63 -14.87
CA SER A 354 -0.54 7.38 -13.54
C SER A 354 -1.43 7.98 -12.47
N THR A 355 -1.85 7.16 -11.50
CA THR A 355 -2.67 7.60 -10.36
C THR A 355 -1.92 7.43 -9.06
N PHE A 356 -1.98 8.43 -8.18
CA PHE A 356 -1.32 8.46 -6.88
C PHE A 356 -2.33 8.72 -5.78
N LYS A 357 -2.32 7.91 -4.73
CA LYS A 357 -3.13 8.17 -3.55
C LYS A 357 -2.26 8.73 -2.43
N VAL A 358 -2.59 9.94 -1.99
CA VAL A 358 -1.84 10.76 -1.03
C VAL A 358 -2.75 11.13 0.14
N SER A 359 -2.19 11.29 1.34
CA SER A 359 -2.99 11.81 2.47
C SER A 359 -3.38 13.27 2.21
N LYS A 360 -4.51 13.71 2.79
CA LYS A 360 -4.97 15.10 2.66
C LYS A 360 -3.94 16.09 3.21
N GLU A 361 -3.32 15.74 4.34
CA GLU A 361 -2.27 16.55 4.98
C GLU A 361 -1.04 16.68 4.10
N VAL A 362 -0.50 15.58 3.56
CA VAL A 362 0.69 15.65 2.68
C VAL A 362 0.38 16.48 1.45
N TYR A 363 -0.77 16.25 0.78
CA TYR A 363 -1.16 17.02 -0.40
C TYR A 363 -1.27 18.52 -0.11
N HIS A 364 -1.83 18.91 1.04
CA HIS A 364 -1.98 20.31 1.42
C HIS A 364 -0.63 21.06 1.46
N HIS A 365 0.43 20.41 1.95
CA HIS A 365 1.76 21.02 2.04
C HIS A 365 2.57 20.95 0.74
N VAL A 366 2.30 19.99 -0.15
CA VAL A 366 3.08 19.82 -1.40
C VAL A 366 2.37 20.31 -2.66
N GLN A 367 1.09 20.71 -2.59
CA GLN A 367 0.29 21.07 -3.77
C GLN A 367 0.92 22.18 -4.63
N GLN A 368 1.56 23.18 -4.02
CA GLN A 368 2.16 24.29 -4.78
C GLN A 368 3.41 23.82 -5.52
N ARG A 369 4.33 23.16 -4.80
CA ARG A 369 5.52 22.52 -5.38
C ARG A 369 5.18 21.53 -6.50
N LEU A 370 4.07 20.79 -6.36
CA LEU A 370 3.58 19.92 -7.43
C LEU A 370 3.14 20.71 -8.66
N LYS A 371 2.42 21.83 -8.51
CA LYS A 371 2.00 22.69 -9.63
C LYS A 371 3.21 23.29 -10.33
N ASP A 372 4.10 23.94 -9.58
CA ASP A 372 5.29 24.61 -10.11
C ASP A 372 6.15 23.62 -10.90
N ARG A 373 6.40 22.42 -10.32
CA ARG A 373 7.21 21.40 -10.99
C ARG A 373 6.54 20.80 -12.22
N LEU A 374 5.21 20.67 -12.23
CA LEU A 374 4.49 20.18 -13.42
C LEU A 374 4.43 21.23 -14.52
N GLU A 375 4.35 22.52 -14.17
CA GLU A 375 4.44 23.63 -15.12
C GLU A 375 5.84 23.70 -15.76
N GLU A 376 6.91 23.57 -14.97
CA GLU A 376 8.30 23.50 -15.46
C GLU A 376 8.54 22.34 -16.44
N LEU A 377 7.83 21.22 -16.24
CA LEU A 377 7.94 20.02 -17.08
C LEU A 377 7.02 20.07 -18.31
N GLU A 378 6.30 21.18 -18.53
CA GLU A 378 5.26 21.32 -19.56
C GLU A 378 4.24 20.18 -19.52
N ALA A 379 3.95 19.68 -18.31
CA ALA A 379 3.23 18.44 -18.10
C ALA A 379 1.73 18.56 -18.46
N PRO A 380 1.05 17.42 -18.72
CA PRO A 380 -0.39 17.41 -18.90
C PRO A 380 -1.10 17.84 -17.61
N ARG A 381 -2.31 18.39 -17.75
CA ARG A 381 -3.13 18.78 -16.60
C ARG A 381 -3.32 17.60 -15.65
N MET A 382 -2.85 17.78 -14.41
CA MET A 382 -3.09 16.83 -13.33
C MET A 382 -4.53 16.97 -12.81
N ASN A 383 -5.26 15.86 -12.84
CA ASN A 383 -6.60 15.75 -12.30
C ASN A 383 -6.52 15.37 -10.81
N VAL A 384 -7.10 16.21 -9.96
CA VAL A 384 -7.09 16.02 -8.50
C VAL A 384 -8.50 15.73 -8.01
N THR A 385 -8.68 14.61 -7.33
CA THR A 385 -9.97 14.22 -6.73
C THR A 385 -9.78 14.01 -5.23
N SER A 386 -10.45 14.84 -4.42
CA SER A 386 -10.48 14.65 -2.97
C SER A 386 -11.57 13.63 -2.61
N ARG A 387 -11.21 12.61 -1.82
CA ARG A 387 -12.14 11.62 -1.26
C ARG A 387 -11.96 11.55 0.26
N ASP A 388 -12.88 10.94 0.99
CA ASP A 388 -12.77 10.80 2.46
C ASP A 388 -11.49 10.06 2.89
N THR A 389 -11.06 9.10 2.09
CA THR A 389 -9.87 8.27 2.37
C THR A 389 -8.53 8.87 1.93
N GLY A 390 -8.52 10.11 1.42
CA GLY A 390 -7.32 10.79 0.92
C GLY A 390 -7.53 11.51 -0.42
N THR A 391 -6.48 12.16 -0.91
CA THR A 391 -6.46 12.82 -2.22
C THR A 391 -5.93 11.85 -3.28
N VAL A 392 -6.62 11.76 -4.42
CA VAL A 392 -6.17 11.01 -5.59
C VAL A 392 -5.70 11.99 -6.65
N LEU A 393 -4.43 11.86 -7.04
CA LEU A 393 -3.82 12.60 -8.14
C LEU A 393 -3.81 11.68 -9.37
N SER A 394 -4.19 12.19 -10.53
CA SER A 394 -4.17 11.42 -11.77
C SER A 394 -3.59 12.26 -12.91
N LEU A 395 -2.65 11.66 -13.64
CA LEU A 395 -1.95 12.27 -14.76
C LEU A 395 -2.19 11.41 -15.99
N ASP A 396 -2.74 12.01 -17.05
CA ASP A 396 -2.98 11.37 -18.34
C ASP A 396 -2.05 12.01 -19.38
N SER A 397 -1.13 11.23 -19.98
CA SER A 397 -0.25 11.72 -21.07
C SER A 397 -0.35 10.81 -22.30
N GLN A 398 -0.11 11.39 -23.48
CA GLN A 398 -0.02 10.65 -24.75
C GLN A 398 1.38 10.07 -24.99
N SER A 399 2.39 10.50 -24.22
CA SER A 399 3.77 10.03 -24.30
C SER A 399 4.13 9.23 -23.06
N SER A 400 4.66 8.02 -23.25
CA SER A 400 5.14 7.19 -22.15
C SER A 400 6.33 7.83 -21.42
N GLU A 401 7.20 8.53 -22.14
CA GLU A 401 8.39 9.16 -21.56
C GLU A 401 8.02 10.37 -20.69
N GLU A 402 7.14 11.24 -21.19
CA GLU A 402 6.60 12.39 -20.46
C GLU A 402 5.82 11.91 -19.22
N ALA A 403 4.95 10.91 -19.38
CA ALA A 403 4.22 10.28 -18.29
C ALA A 403 5.16 9.75 -17.20
N ALA A 404 6.29 9.14 -17.58
CA ALA A 404 7.28 8.63 -16.64
C ALA A 404 8.01 9.75 -15.91
N LYS A 405 8.48 10.77 -16.64
CA LYS A 405 9.15 11.96 -16.08
C LYS A 405 8.27 12.67 -15.06
N CYS A 406 7.03 13.01 -15.44
CA CYS A 406 6.08 13.70 -14.57
C CYS A 406 5.70 12.85 -13.36
N ALA A 407 5.46 11.55 -13.57
CA ALA A 407 5.13 10.66 -12.48
C ALA A 407 6.27 10.52 -11.47
N ASN A 408 7.51 10.36 -11.91
CA ASN A 408 8.66 10.27 -11.00
C ASN A 408 8.86 11.58 -10.23
N ALA A 409 8.61 12.73 -10.86
CA ALA A 409 8.63 14.03 -10.18
C ALA A 409 7.56 14.11 -9.07
N ILE A 410 6.33 13.68 -9.36
CA ILE A 410 5.25 13.60 -8.36
C ILE A 410 5.64 12.66 -7.22
N GLU A 411 6.18 11.47 -7.53
CA GLU A 411 6.62 10.49 -6.52
C GLU A 411 7.69 11.06 -5.59
N ASN A 412 8.68 11.77 -6.13
CA ASN A 412 9.75 12.37 -5.35
C ASN A 412 9.21 13.47 -4.42
N ILE A 413 8.31 14.33 -4.90
CA ILE A 413 7.71 15.40 -4.08
C ILE A 413 6.79 14.81 -2.99
N VAL A 414 6.00 13.80 -3.33
CA VAL A 414 5.08 13.12 -2.39
C VAL A 414 5.82 12.18 -1.44
N ALA A 415 7.04 11.75 -1.76
CA ALA A 415 7.89 11.02 -0.84
C ALA A 415 8.35 11.91 0.32
N GLY A 416 8.50 13.22 0.09
CA GLY A 416 9.02 14.18 1.06
C GLY A 416 10.54 14.14 1.14
N ASP A 417 11.14 15.27 1.51
CA ASP A 417 12.59 15.40 1.59
C ASP A 417 13.10 14.84 2.92
N VAL A 418 14.26 14.18 2.90
CA VAL A 418 14.88 13.62 4.09
C VAL A 418 15.58 14.74 4.86
N VAL A 419 15.31 14.83 6.17
CA VAL A 419 16.07 15.73 7.06
C VAL A 419 17.44 15.11 7.28
N GLU A 420 18.51 15.79 6.89
CA GLU A 420 19.88 15.31 7.06
C GLU A 420 20.49 15.84 8.36
N GLY A 421 21.30 15.01 9.02
CA GLY A 421 22.08 15.39 10.19
C GLY A 421 23.34 16.15 9.79
N LYS A 422 24.12 16.57 10.80
CA LYS A 422 25.40 17.27 10.58
C LYS A 422 26.43 16.42 9.79
N ASP A 423 26.25 15.11 9.79
CA ASP A 423 27.13 14.15 9.12
C ASP A 423 26.72 13.89 7.65
N GLY A 424 25.70 14.59 7.13
CA GLY A 424 25.18 14.43 5.76
C GLY A 424 24.31 13.18 5.53
N GLY A 425 24.10 12.36 6.56
CA GLY A 425 23.19 11.20 6.53
C GLY A 425 21.78 11.53 7.06
N PRO A 426 20.79 10.62 6.91
CA PRO A 426 19.44 10.82 7.43
C PRO A 426 19.45 11.01 8.95
N PHE A 427 18.78 12.07 9.44
CA PHE A 427 18.72 12.40 10.85
C PHE A 427 17.68 11.55 11.59
N TRP A 428 18.08 11.01 12.75
CA TRP A 428 17.20 10.26 13.62
C TRP A 428 17.65 10.27 15.07
N VAL A 429 16.68 10.36 15.99
CA VAL A 429 16.90 10.18 17.42
C VAL A 429 16.04 9.02 17.94
N PRO A 430 16.55 8.15 18.85
CA PRO A 430 15.80 7.00 19.36
C PRO A 430 14.41 7.32 19.92
N GLN A 431 14.22 8.53 20.45
CA GLN A 431 12.99 9.03 21.05
C GLN A 431 11.85 9.18 20.03
N LEU A 432 12.13 9.18 18.73
CA LEU A 432 11.13 9.19 17.65
C LEU A 432 10.56 7.80 17.33
N ALA A 433 11.15 6.73 17.88
CA ALA A 433 10.64 5.37 17.72
C ALA A 433 9.23 5.19 18.29
N CYS A 434 8.87 5.99 19.30
CA CYS A 434 7.56 5.99 19.95
C CYS A 434 6.95 7.39 19.92
N ASN A 435 5.63 7.48 20.10
CA ASN A 435 4.98 8.77 20.32
C ASN A 435 5.42 9.30 21.69
N GLY A 436 5.96 10.52 21.74
CA GLY A 436 6.51 11.07 22.98
C GLY A 436 6.88 12.55 22.90
N PRO A 437 7.73 13.05 23.81
CA PRO A 437 8.21 14.44 23.82
C PRO A 437 8.85 14.86 22.49
N ALA A 438 9.68 14.00 21.90
CA ALA A 438 10.27 14.24 20.58
C ALA A 438 9.22 14.45 19.47
N SER A 439 8.09 13.74 19.53
CA SER A 439 6.97 13.97 18.60
C SER A 439 6.26 15.30 18.81
N LYS A 440 6.27 15.84 20.05
CA LYS A 440 5.74 17.18 20.33
C LYS A 440 6.66 18.26 19.76
N ILE A 441 7.97 18.11 19.94
CA ILE A 441 8.97 19.00 19.34
C ILE A 441 8.77 19.08 17.83
N LEU A 442 8.62 17.94 17.13
CA LEU A 442 8.32 17.94 15.70
C LEU A 442 7.03 18.71 15.39
N LYS A 443 5.95 18.54 16.17
CA LYS A 443 4.68 19.28 15.97
C LYS A 443 4.81 20.78 16.21
N ASP A 444 5.66 21.21 17.13
CA ASP A 444 5.88 22.62 17.39
C ASP A 444 6.69 23.27 16.27
N ILE A 445 7.69 22.57 15.74
CA ILE A 445 8.44 22.98 14.55
C ILE A 445 7.53 23.03 13.31
N GLN A 446 6.67 22.02 13.12
CA GLN A 446 5.66 22.00 12.05
C GLN A 446 4.81 23.27 12.05
N LYS A 447 4.29 23.67 13.22
CA LYS A 447 3.47 24.88 13.38
C LYS A 447 4.25 26.16 13.11
N ARG A 448 5.50 26.23 13.57
CA ARG A 448 6.37 27.41 13.44
C ARG A 448 6.70 27.69 11.98
N HIS A 449 7.03 26.66 11.21
CA HIS A 449 7.51 26.80 9.83
C HIS A 449 6.42 26.58 8.77
N GLY A 450 5.26 26.06 9.16
CA GLY A 450 4.15 25.75 8.25
C GLY A 450 4.42 24.51 7.38
N VAL A 451 5.23 23.59 7.89
CA VAL A 451 5.62 22.35 7.19
C VAL A 451 5.04 21.13 7.90
N LEU A 452 5.03 19.98 7.22
CA LEU A 452 4.68 18.70 7.81
C LEU A 452 5.93 17.84 7.96
N LEU A 453 6.18 17.37 9.18
CA LEU A 453 7.32 16.50 9.55
C LEU A 453 6.81 15.12 9.96
N LEU A 454 7.11 14.08 9.19
CA LEU A 454 6.68 12.72 9.50
C LEU A 454 7.89 11.83 9.83
N PRO A 455 7.98 11.25 11.04
CA PRO A 455 9.01 10.29 11.35
C PRO A 455 8.70 8.95 10.66
N ASN A 456 9.64 8.48 9.86
CA ASN A 456 9.61 7.15 9.26
C ASN A 456 10.38 6.17 10.15
N ARG A 457 9.63 5.47 11.02
CA ARG A 457 10.22 4.57 12.04
C ARG A 457 10.93 3.36 11.49
N SER A 458 10.51 2.84 10.33
CA SER A 458 11.14 1.66 9.73
C SER A 458 12.52 2.01 9.17
N LYS A 459 12.61 3.15 8.47
CA LYS A 459 13.88 3.67 7.92
C LYS A 459 14.70 4.49 8.91
N ARG A 460 14.14 4.79 10.09
CA ARG A 460 14.73 5.68 11.10
C ARG A 460 15.21 6.99 10.46
N GLU A 461 14.28 7.71 9.83
CA GLU A 461 14.51 9.02 9.21
C GLU A 461 13.32 9.94 9.50
N VAL A 462 13.52 11.25 9.40
CA VAL A 462 12.42 12.24 9.44
C VAL A 462 12.23 12.82 8.05
N ARG A 463 10.98 12.82 7.56
CA ARG A 463 10.63 13.40 6.26
C ARG A 463 9.92 14.74 6.42
N CYS A 464 10.37 15.72 5.65
CA CYS A 464 9.79 17.05 5.56
C CYS A 464 8.93 17.17 4.30
N PHE A 465 7.75 17.77 4.46
CA PHE A 465 6.83 18.10 3.38
C PHE A 465 6.48 19.57 3.50
N GLY A 466 6.89 20.36 2.52
CA GLY A 466 6.67 21.78 2.50
C GLY A 466 7.44 22.46 1.38
N ASP A 467 7.58 23.76 1.52
CA ASP A 467 8.32 24.60 0.58
C ASP A 467 9.83 24.29 0.65
N ALA A 468 10.46 24.14 -0.51
CA ALA A 468 11.90 23.87 -0.63
C ALA A 468 12.74 25.04 -0.08
N SER A 469 12.25 26.28 -0.16
CA SER A 469 12.97 27.45 0.34
C SER A 469 13.17 27.45 1.86
N LYS A 470 12.32 26.73 2.61
CA LYS A 470 12.38 26.64 4.08
C LYS A 470 13.08 25.36 4.57
N GLN A 471 13.51 24.50 3.65
CA GLN A 471 14.00 23.17 4.00
C GLN A 471 15.25 23.23 4.89
N THR A 472 16.21 24.09 4.57
CA THR A 472 17.45 24.24 5.35
C THR A 472 17.17 24.74 6.77
N GLU A 473 16.32 25.76 6.91
CA GLU A 473 15.95 26.31 8.22
C GLU A 473 15.22 25.27 9.10
N VAL A 474 14.28 24.54 8.51
CA VAL A 474 13.56 23.45 9.20
C VAL A 474 14.51 22.33 9.59
N GLN A 475 15.44 21.96 8.71
CA GLN A 475 16.42 20.91 8.97
C GLN A 475 17.31 21.29 10.16
N ASP A 476 17.86 22.50 10.17
CA ASP A 476 18.70 22.98 11.28
C ASP A 476 17.93 23.02 12.60
N ASP A 477 16.70 23.51 12.60
CA ASP A 477 15.83 23.58 13.78
C ASP A 477 15.46 22.18 14.31
N VAL A 478 15.13 21.23 13.42
CA VAL A 478 14.86 19.83 13.79
C VAL A 478 16.10 19.19 14.42
N VAL A 479 17.25 19.30 13.76
CA VAL A 479 18.50 18.72 14.24
C VAL A 479 18.89 19.34 15.58
N GLN A 480 18.85 20.67 15.71
CA GLN A 480 19.19 21.37 16.94
C GLN A 480 18.24 21.02 18.08
N SER A 481 16.93 21.21 17.89
CA SER A 481 15.91 21.03 18.94
C SER A 481 15.88 19.59 19.46
N LEU A 482 15.97 18.59 18.57
CA LEU A 482 15.99 17.19 18.97
C LEU A 482 17.33 16.76 19.58
N THR A 483 18.46 17.29 19.10
CA THR A 483 19.77 17.01 19.71
C THR A 483 19.87 17.57 21.12
N GLU A 484 19.40 18.80 21.34
CA GLU A 484 19.37 19.41 22.68
C GLU A 484 18.44 18.67 23.64
N GLU A 485 17.30 18.16 23.18
CA GLU A 485 16.42 17.31 23.99
C GLU A 485 17.09 15.98 24.37
N VAL A 486 17.86 15.37 23.46
CA VAL A 486 18.64 14.17 23.76
C VAL A 486 19.71 14.47 24.80
N LYS A 487 20.43 15.59 24.68
CA LYS A 487 21.45 16.00 25.66
C LYS A 487 20.85 16.23 27.05
N ARG A 488 19.66 16.81 27.14
CA ARG A 488 18.95 17.01 28.42
C ARG A 488 18.46 15.71 29.05
N ARG A 489 18.48 14.59 28.32
CA ARG A 489 17.91 13.32 28.76
C ARG A 489 19.01 12.28 28.99
N HIS A 490 19.46 12.20 30.23
CA HIS A 490 20.45 11.22 30.69
C HIS A 490 19.74 9.94 31.13
N THR A 491 20.33 8.78 30.81
CA THR A 491 19.78 7.48 31.20
C THR A 491 20.84 6.65 31.91
N ILE A 492 20.49 6.09 33.07
CA ILE A 492 21.37 5.28 33.91
C ILE A 492 20.74 3.90 34.06
N ASP A 493 21.51 2.85 33.79
CA ASP A 493 21.05 1.47 34.00
C ASP A 493 21.04 1.15 35.51
N ILE A 494 19.94 0.54 35.95
CA ILE A 494 19.69 0.20 37.35
C ILE A 494 19.72 -1.32 37.49
N ASP A 495 20.49 -1.81 38.47
CA ASP A 495 20.43 -3.20 38.90
C ASP A 495 19.21 -3.46 39.80
N ASP A 496 19.03 -4.71 40.27
CA ASP A 496 17.88 -5.03 41.11
C ASP A 496 17.93 -4.39 42.50
N ALA A 497 19.13 -4.16 43.05
CA ALA A 497 19.32 -3.52 44.36
C ALA A 497 19.00 -2.02 44.32
N GLY A 498 19.51 -1.32 43.31
CA GLY A 498 19.23 0.08 43.03
C GLY A 498 17.76 0.31 42.67
N PHE A 499 17.11 -0.64 41.98
CA PHE A 499 15.68 -0.55 41.70
C PHE A 499 14.85 -0.67 42.97
N PHE A 500 15.18 -1.63 43.85
CA PHE A 500 14.50 -1.78 45.13
C PHE A 500 14.64 -0.54 46.02
N TRP A 501 15.83 0.06 46.05
CA TRP A 501 16.05 1.32 46.76
C TRP A 501 15.25 2.49 46.16
N LEU A 502 15.25 2.64 44.84
CA LEU A 502 14.46 3.67 44.14
C LEU A 502 12.97 3.56 44.48
N CYS A 503 12.40 2.35 44.48
CA CYS A 503 11.00 2.12 44.82
C CYS A 503 10.68 2.41 46.30
N LYS A 504 11.61 2.15 47.23
CA LYS A 504 11.36 2.27 48.67
C LYS A 504 11.51 3.70 49.18
N THR A 505 12.58 4.38 48.78
CA THR A 505 12.94 5.71 49.32
C THR A 505 13.60 6.61 48.28
N GLY A 506 14.32 6.03 47.33
CA GLY A 506 15.21 6.77 46.43
C GLY A 506 14.51 7.70 45.45
N LEU A 507 13.42 7.27 44.83
CA LEU A 507 12.71 8.11 43.85
C LEU A 507 12.12 9.36 44.51
N SER A 508 11.56 9.22 45.72
CA SER A 508 11.03 10.35 46.48
C SER A 508 12.12 11.32 46.89
N LEU A 509 13.30 10.81 47.27
CA LEU A 509 14.46 11.62 47.63
C LEU A 509 14.97 12.41 46.42
N LEU A 510 15.19 11.73 45.28
CA LEU A 510 15.65 12.38 44.05
C LEU A 510 14.67 13.47 43.60
N LYS A 511 13.36 13.17 43.61
CA LYS A 511 12.31 14.14 43.28
C LYS A 511 12.24 15.33 44.23
N SER A 512 12.63 15.15 45.49
CA SER A 512 12.68 16.26 46.47
C SER A 512 13.83 17.22 46.24
N VAL A 513 14.92 16.78 45.60
CA VAL A 513 16.12 17.60 45.35
C VAL A 513 16.09 18.23 43.96
N VAL A 514 15.83 17.44 42.91
CA VAL A 514 15.87 17.92 41.52
C VAL A 514 14.49 18.13 40.90
N GLY A 515 13.41 17.84 41.64
CA GLY A 515 12.03 18.07 41.20
C GLY A 515 11.33 16.85 40.59
N ASP A 516 9.99 16.83 40.70
CA ASP A 516 9.14 15.68 40.35
C ASP A 516 9.17 15.31 38.85
N THR A 517 9.44 16.29 37.98
CA THR A 517 9.48 16.14 36.52
C THR A 517 10.86 15.80 35.96
N VAL A 518 11.92 15.91 36.78
CA VAL A 518 13.30 15.74 36.33
C VAL A 518 13.73 14.28 36.35
N VAL A 519 13.17 13.46 37.25
CA VAL A 519 13.60 12.06 37.42
C VAL A 519 12.42 11.10 37.28
N SER A 520 12.57 10.10 36.42
CA SER A 520 11.59 9.04 36.18
C SER A 520 12.26 7.67 36.01
N VAL A 521 11.54 6.58 36.26
CA VAL A 521 12.07 5.22 36.11
C VAL A 521 11.32 4.49 35.00
N ASN A 522 12.06 3.96 34.03
CA ASN A 522 11.55 3.02 33.05
C ASN A 522 11.64 1.60 33.60
N VAL A 523 10.49 1.10 34.05
CA VAL A 523 10.31 -0.27 34.59
C VAL A 523 10.09 -1.33 33.51
N THR A 524 9.93 -0.91 32.25
CA THR A 524 9.65 -1.82 31.13
C THR A 524 10.90 -2.29 30.38
N SER A 525 12.05 -1.64 30.59
CA SER A 525 13.33 -2.06 30.04
C SER A 525 14.03 -3.08 30.95
N ASN A 526 14.83 -3.98 30.37
CA ASN A 526 15.74 -4.86 31.09
C ASN A 526 17.18 -4.65 30.57
N PRO A 527 18.11 -4.10 31.38
CA PRO A 527 17.92 -3.66 32.77
C PRO A 527 16.95 -2.47 32.89
N LYS A 528 16.39 -2.28 34.08
CA LYS A 528 15.50 -1.13 34.39
C LYS A 528 16.34 0.14 34.33
N LYS A 529 15.76 1.26 33.87
CA LYS A 529 16.53 2.48 33.60
C LYS A 529 16.02 3.67 34.39
N LEU A 530 16.92 4.43 35.02
CA LEU A 530 16.64 5.74 35.60
C LEU A 530 16.83 6.78 34.50
N ILE A 531 15.82 7.61 34.29
CA ILE A 531 15.80 8.64 33.26
C ILE A 531 15.80 10.00 33.96
N ILE A 532 16.78 10.83 33.64
CA ILE A 532 16.94 12.18 34.14
C ILE A 532 16.73 13.13 32.96
N THR A 533 15.64 13.89 32.99
CA THR A 533 15.30 14.95 32.02
C THR A 533 15.49 16.31 32.66
N GLY A 534 16.70 16.86 32.56
CA GLY A 534 17.09 18.10 33.22
C GLY A 534 18.39 18.68 32.66
N SER A 535 18.79 19.83 33.18
CA SER A 535 20.07 20.48 32.92
C SER A 535 21.25 19.64 33.42
N ASP A 536 22.44 19.90 32.90
CA ASP A 536 23.69 19.25 33.34
C ASP A 536 23.91 19.41 34.86
N LYS A 537 23.46 20.53 35.44
CA LYS A 537 23.50 20.77 36.89
C LYS A 537 22.64 19.77 37.66
N GLU A 538 21.38 19.58 37.25
CA GLU A 538 20.45 18.64 37.88
C GLU A 538 20.89 17.18 37.64
N HIS A 539 21.53 16.89 36.51
CA HIS A 539 22.15 15.61 36.24
C HIS A 539 23.30 15.33 37.23
N CYS A 540 24.22 16.27 37.40
CA CYS A 540 25.33 16.18 38.35
C CYS A 540 24.83 16.05 39.81
N GLU A 541 23.82 16.82 40.20
CA GLU A 541 23.20 16.71 41.53
C GLU A 541 22.57 15.34 41.76
N THR A 542 21.89 14.80 40.75
CA THR A 542 21.35 13.44 40.80
C THR A 542 22.46 12.42 40.97
N LEU A 543 23.53 12.49 40.17
CA LEU A 543 24.68 11.58 40.26
C LEU A 543 25.35 11.64 41.63
N ALA A 544 25.55 12.84 42.18
CA ALA A 544 26.13 13.03 43.51
C ALA A 544 25.28 12.35 44.59
N LEU A 545 23.95 12.45 44.53
CA LEU A 545 23.05 11.78 45.47
C LEU A 545 23.10 10.24 45.33
N LEU A 546 23.17 9.73 44.11
CA LEU A 546 23.31 8.28 43.87
C LEU A 546 24.63 7.75 44.45
N GLN A 547 25.71 8.54 44.33
CA GLN A 547 27.04 8.21 44.84
C GLN A 547 27.12 8.28 46.38
N ILE A 548 26.52 9.31 47.00
CA ILE A 548 26.44 9.45 48.48
C ILE A 548 25.76 8.23 49.11
N HIS A 549 24.72 7.70 48.47
CA HIS A 549 24.00 6.54 48.98
C HIS A 549 24.68 5.20 48.69
N SER A 550 25.87 5.20 48.06
CA SER A 550 26.66 3.98 47.75
C SER A 550 25.83 2.91 47.02
N ILE A 551 24.93 3.34 46.14
CA ILE A 551 24.05 2.44 45.41
C ILE A 551 24.79 1.95 44.17
N SER A 552 24.84 0.63 43.98
CA SER A 552 25.33 0.04 42.74
C SER A 552 24.33 0.35 41.63
N PHE A 553 24.53 1.45 40.92
CA PHE A 553 23.98 1.56 39.57
C PHE A 553 24.93 0.79 38.65
N ALA A 554 24.43 0.21 37.58
CA ALA A 554 25.27 -0.32 36.53
C ALA A 554 25.90 0.87 35.78
N VAL A 555 26.74 1.64 36.46
CA VAL A 555 27.77 2.43 35.81
C VAL A 555 28.62 1.37 35.13
N LYS A 556 28.62 1.35 33.80
CA LYS A 556 29.68 0.66 33.06
C LYS A 556 31.00 1.37 33.38
N GLU A 557 31.55 1.17 34.56
CA GLU A 557 32.98 0.89 34.62
C GLU A 557 33.10 -0.51 34.02
N ALA A 558 33.85 -0.59 32.93
CA ALA A 558 34.14 -1.82 32.22
C ALA A 558 34.39 -2.94 33.24
N ARG A 559 33.51 -3.95 33.26
CA ARG A 559 33.84 -5.21 33.90
C ARG A 559 35.13 -5.66 33.23
N SER A 560 36.21 -5.69 33.99
CA SER A 560 37.48 -6.31 33.63
C SER A 560 37.37 -7.84 33.61
N GLY A 561 36.37 -8.36 32.90
CA GLY A 561 36.50 -9.66 32.25
C GLY A 561 37.08 -9.36 30.89
N GLU A 562 38.29 -9.82 30.63
CA GLU A 562 38.95 -9.72 29.32
C GLU A 562 38.14 -10.51 28.28
N GLU A 563 37.02 -9.97 27.81
CA GLU A 563 36.36 -10.46 26.61
C GLU A 563 37.01 -9.78 25.42
N SER A 564 37.93 -10.51 24.78
CA SER A 564 38.59 -10.06 23.57
C SER A 564 37.62 -10.08 22.39
N CYS A 565 37.66 -9.03 21.59
CA CYS A 565 36.93 -8.96 20.33
C CYS A 565 37.35 -10.13 19.44
N SER A 566 36.39 -10.92 18.97
CA SER A 566 36.66 -12.09 18.14
C SER A 566 37.16 -11.76 16.72
N ILE A 567 37.27 -10.48 16.35
CA ILE A 567 37.80 -10.00 15.06
C ILE A 567 39.21 -9.41 15.20
N CYS A 568 39.38 -8.43 16.09
CA CYS A 568 40.67 -7.74 16.23
C CYS A 568 41.53 -8.29 17.38
N PHE A 569 41.01 -9.24 18.17
CA PHE A 569 41.69 -9.88 19.31
C PHE A 569 42.18 -8.91 20.39
N THR A 570 41.68 -7.68 20.39
CA THR A 570 41.91 -6.67 21.42
C THR A 570 40.76 -6.67 22.43
N PRO A 571 40.93 -6.09 23.63
CA PRO A 571 39.80 -5.79 24.51
C PRO A 571 38.69 -5.08 23.74
N ALA A 572 37.44 -5.54 23.88
CA ALA A 572 36.34 -5.05 23.06
C ALA A 572 35.94 -3.62 23.44
N ASP A 573 36.16 -2.66 22.54
CA ASP A 573 35.69 -1.29 22.69
C ASP A 573 34.21 -1.19 22.29
N GLY A 574 33.37 -0.74 23.23
CA GLY A 574 31.91 -0.82 23.13
C GLY A 574 31.43 -2.26 22.82
N PRO A 575 31.48 -3.19 23.79
CA PRO A 575 31.26 -4.61 23.52
C PRO A 575 29.85 -4.90 22.99
N VAL A 576 29.81 -5.65 21.88
CA VAL A 576 28.61 -6.23 21.27
C VAL A 576 28.65 -7.74 21.49
N GLU A 577 27.79 -8.24 22.38
CA GLU A 577 27.61 -9.66 22.63
C GLU A 577 26.48 -10.21 21.77
N LEU A 578 26.77 -11.22 20.96
CA LEU A 578 25.78 -11.88 20.11
C LEU A 578 25.08 -13.03 20.84
N GLY A 579 23.90 -13.44 20.37
CA GLY A 579 23.18 -14.61 20.91
C GLY A 579 23.90 -15.97 20.73
N CYS A 580 25.06 -15.98 20.07
CA CYS A 580 25.97 -17.12 20.01
C CYS A 580 27.08 -17.12 21.08
N GLY A 581 27.13 -16.09 21.94
CA GLY A 581 28.10 -15.95 23.02
C GLY A 581 29.45 -15.36 22.62
N HIS A 582 29.59 -14.78 21.42
CA HIS A 582 30.82 -14.13 20.97
C HIS A 582 30.72 -12.61 21.08
N THR A 583 31.83 -11.99 21.49
CA THR A 583 31.94 -10.55 21.76
C THR A 583 32.79 -9.84 20.70
N TYR A 584 32.37 -8.64 20.30
CA TYR A 584 33.02 -7.81 19.27
C TYR A 584 33.11 -6.35 19.70
N CYS A 585 34.09 -5.61 19.18
CA CYS A 585 34.05 -4.15 19.23
C CYS A 585 32.88 -3.64 18.38
N THR A 586 32.27 -2.52 18.76
CA THR A 586 31.18 -1.89 17.99
C THR A 586 31.60 -1.64 16.54
N ASP A 587 32.80 -1.12 16.32
CA ASP A 587 33.29 -0.81 14.96
C ASP A 587 33.68 -2.05 14.16
N CYS A 588 34.22 -3.08 14.82
CA CYS A 588 34.49 -4.38 14.18
C CYS A 588 33.18 -5.06 13.73
N PHE A 589 32.13 -4.96 14.55
CA PHE A 589 30.82 -5.49 14.20
C PHE A 589 30.17 -4.71 13.04
N LYS A 590 30.26 -3.37 13.03
CA LYS A 590 29.81 -2.55 11.89
C LYS A 590 30.57 -2.90 10.62
N ALA A 591 31.89 -3.08 10.70
CA ALA A 591 32.71 -3.47 9.56
C ALA A 591 32.35 -4.86 9.04
N LEU A 592 32.06 -5.83 9.92
CA LEU A 592 31.55 -7.15 9.54
C LEU A 592 30.23 -7.05 8.76
N CYS A 593 29.31 -6.19 9.21
CA CYS A 593 28.04 -5.97 8.50
C CYS A 593 28.27 -5.34 7.11
N ARG A 594 29.17 -4.35 7.00
CA ARG A 594 29.48 -3.67 5.73
C ARG A 594 30.19 -4.58 4.72
N ASN A 595 31.11 -5.42 5.20
CA ASN A 595 31.97 -6.25 4.37
C ASN A 595 31.45 -7.68 4.23
N SER A 596 30.17 -7.91 4.52
CA SER A 596 29.60 -9.25 4.50
C SER A 596 29.74 -9.86 3.10
N THR A 597 30.43 -11.01 3.05
CA THR A 597 30.72 -11.72 1.82
C THR A 597 29.65 -12.76 1.56
N ALA A 598 29.39 -13.01 0.28
CA ALA A 598 28.29 -13.85 -0.11
C ALA A 598 28.75 -15.31 -0.26
N HIS A 599 28.26 -16.18 0.62
CA HIS A 599 28.57 -17.62 0.63
C HIS A 599 27.51 -18.40 -0.16
N GLY A 600 27.90 -19.09 -1.25
CA GLY A 600 26.97 -19.92 -2.04
C GLY A 600 25.98 -19.12 -2.90
N ASP A 601 24.67 -19.26 -2.68
CA ASP A 601 23.60 -18.59 -3.46
C ASP A 601 22.98 -17.36 -2.78
N ALA A 602 23.41 -17.03 -1.55
CA ALA A 602 22.88 -15.92 -0.76
C ALA A 602 23.97 -15.17 0.01
N MET A 603 23.78 -13.86 0.15
CA MET A 603 24.56 -13.04 1.08
C MET A 603 23.99 -13.23 2.49
N SER A 604 24.85 -13.49 3.47
CA SER A 604 24.44 -13.67 4.86
C SER A 604 25.54 -13.22 5.81
N VAL A 605 25.22 -12.36 6.77
CA VAL A 605 26.11 -11.98 7.87
C VAL A 605 26.13 -13.10 8.90
N THR A 606 27.26 -13.79 9.00
CA THR A 606 27.49 -14.87 9.97
C THR A 606 28.52 -14.47 11.00
N CYS A 607 28.43 -15.07 12.18
CA CYS A 607 29.39 -14.88 13.26
C CYS A 607 30.76 -15.50 12.89
N PRO A 608 31.86 -14.71 12.80
CA PRO A 608 33.22 -15.23 12.55
C PRO A 608 33.90 -15.75 13.83
N GLY A 609 33.22 -15.70 14.98
CA GLY A 609 33.74 -16.18 16.25
C GLY A 609 34.26 -17.62 16.22
N ALA A 610 35.16 -17.92 17.17
CA ALA A 610 35.89 -19.18 17.27
C ALA A 610 36.71 -19.51 16.00
N GLU A 611 37.52 -18.56 15.50
CA GLU A 611 38.38 -18.73 14.31
C GLU A 611 37.59 -19.13 13.06
N ASP A 612 36.51 -18.41 12.75
CA ASP A 612 35.57 -18.70 11.64
C ASP A 612 34.82 -20.04 11.77
N LYS A 613 34.79 -20.69 12.94
CA LYS A 613 34.07 -21.97 13.11
C LYS A 613 32.60 -21.81 13.50
N CYS A 614 32.20 -20.69 14.10
CA CYS A 614 30.82 -20.50 14.56
C CYS A 614 29.81 -20.49 13.41
N LYS A 615 30.00 -19.62 12.41
CA LYS A 615 29.17 -19.46 11.20
C LYS A 615 27.66 -19.32 11.41
N LYS A 616 27.21 -19.11 12.65
CA LYS A 616 25.80 -18.91 12.97
C LYS A 616 25.32 -17.59 12.34
N ALA A 617 24.21 -17.64 11.61
CA ALA A 617 23.58 -16.45 11.05
C ALA A 617 23.14 -15.52 12.20
N ILE A 618 23.49 -14.24 12.10
CA ILE A 618 23.23 -13.28 13.17
C ILE A 618 21.78 -12.79 13.03
N PRO A 619 20.93 -12.88 14.06
CA PRO A 619 19.54 -12.44 13.95
C PRO A 619 19.41 -10.99 13.51
N LEU A 620 18.48 -10.69 12.60
CA LEU A 620 18.28 -9.33 12.07
C LEU A 620 18.01 -8.29 13.16
N ARG A 621 17.34 -8.70 14.24
CA ARG A 621 17.08 -7.86 15.42
C ARG A 621 18.37 -7.46 16.13
N GLU A 622 19.33 -8.37 16.24
CA GLU A 622 20.64 -8.10 16.85
C GLU A 622 21.44 -7.14 15.97
N ILE A 623 21.48 -7.38 14.65
CA ILE A 623 22.13 -6.47 13.71
C ILE A 623 21.54 -5.06 13.84
N GLN A 624 20.20 -4.92 13.76
CA GLN A 624 19.50 -3.63 13.84
C GLN A 624 19.69 -2.89 15.19
N ALA A 625 20.01 -3.63 16.26
CA ALA A 625 20.27 -3.05 17.57
C ALA A 625 21.68 -2.43 17.67
N HIS A 626 22.65 -2.93 16.91
CA HIS A 626 24.06 -2.59 17.05
C HIS A 626 24.65 -1.78 15.88
N VAL A 627 23.97 -1.70 14.73
CA VAL A 627 24.37 -0.81 13.63
C VAL A 627 23.46 0.41 13.51
N ASP A 628 24.00 1.49 12.94
CA ASP A 628 23.23 2.67 12.54
C ASP A 628 22.27 2.36 11.38
N ALA A 629 21.21 3.15 11.25
CA ALA A 629 20.16 2.92 10.26
C ALA A 629 20.66 2.93 8.81
N PRO A 630 21.54 3.88 8.39
CA PRO A 630 22.11 3.86 7.04
C PRO A 630 22.87 2.57 6.76
N THR A 631 23.75 2.15 7.68
CA THR A 631 24.51 0.90 7.53
C THR A 631 23.59 -0.32 7.46
N PHE A 632 22.50 -0.34 8.24
CA PHE A 632 21.51 -1.41 8.20
C PHE A 632 20.78 -1.49 6.85
N GLU A 633 20.28 -0.37 6.33
CA GLU A 633 19.57 -0.35 5.04
C GLU A 633 20.53 -0.66 3.86
N GLN A 634 21.78 -0.19 3.93
CA GLN A 634 22.83 -0.56 2.97
C GLN A 634 23.09 -2.07 2.96
N LEU A 635 23.15 -2.71 4.13
CA LEU A 635 23.28 -4.17 4.23
C LEU A 635 22.10 -4.89 3.54
N LEU A 636 20.86 -4.44 3.78
CA LEU A 636 19.68 -5.03 3.15
C LEU A 636 19.69 -4.82 1.62
N GLU A 637 20.02 -3.62 1.13
CA GLU A 637 20.11 -3.33 -0.31
C GLU A 637 21.25 -4.11 -0.98
N ALA A 638 22.40 -4.25 -0.33
CA ALA A 638 23.51 -5.06 -0.81
C ALA A 638 23.14 -6.55 -0.91
N SER A 639 22.45 -7.08 0.10
CA SER A 639 21.94 -8.46 0.09
C SER A 639 20.93 -8.69 -1.04
N PHE A 640 20.01 -7.75 -1.26
CA PHE A 640 19.09 -7.78 -2.39
C PHE A 640 19.83 -7.74 -3.73
N SER A 641 20.76 -6.80 -3.90
CA SER A 641 21.49 -6.62 -5.16
C SER A 641 22.30 -7.88 -5.50
N THR A 642 22.94 -8.48 -4.50
CA THR A 642 23.64 -9.77 -4.63
C THR A 642 22.69 -10.90 -5.01
N TYR A 643 21.51 -10.97 -4.38
CA TYR A 643 20.50 -11.99 -4.66
C TYR A 643 20.02 -11.95 -6.12
N VAL A 644 19.76 -10.75 -6.65
CA VAL A 644 19.35 -10.52 -8.05
C VAL A 644 20.49 -10.84 -9.01
N ALA A 645 21.70 -10.34 -8.73
CA ALA A 645 22.87 -10.56 -9.59
C ALA A 645 23.24 -12.05 -9.75
N ARG A 646 23.00 -12.86 -8.71
CA ARG A 646 23.23 -14.32 -8.76
C ARG A 646 22.13 -15.11 -9.46
N ARG A 647 21.01 -14.47 -9.81
CA ARG A 647 19.85 -15.12 -10.47
C ARG A 647 19.49 -14.41 -11.78
N PRO A 648 20.41 -14.30 -12.75
CA PRO A 648 20.15 -13.59 -14.01
C PRO A 648 19.02 -14.25 -14.81
N ASN A 649 18.87 -15.57 -14.74
CA ASN A 649 17.79 -16.30 -15.43
C ASN A 649 16.40 -16.04 -14.83
N GLN A 650 16.31 -15.48 -13.62
CA GLN A 650 15.03 -15.19 -12.95
C GLN A 650 14.72 -13.70 -12.91
N PHE A 651 15.74 -12.83 -12.91
CA PHE A 651 15.56 -11.39 -12.73
C PHE A 651 16.50 -10.59 -13.64
N HIS A 652 15.95 -9.60 -14.34
CA HIS A 652 16.69 -8.63 -15.13
C HIS A 652 16.39 -7.20 -14.68
N TYR A 653 17.38 -6.32 -14.81
CA TYR A 653 17.19 -4.89 -14.64
C TYR A 653 16.61 -4.27 -15.91
N CYS A 654 15.74 -3.29 -15.72
CA CYS A 654 15.25 -2.43 -16.79
C CYS A 654 16.43 -1.71 -17.47
N PRO A 655 16.54 -1.76 -18.80
CA PRO A 655 17.67 -1.20 -19.54
C PRO A 655 17.69 0.34 -19.55
N THR A 656 16.57 0.99 -19.21
CA THR A 656 16.52 2.45 -19.08
C THR A 656 17.50 2.92 -17.99
N PRO A 657 18.41 3.87 -18.30
CA PRO A 657 19.34 4.45 -17.34
C PRO A 657 18.63 4.93 -16.08
N ASP A 658 19.26 4.68 -14.91
CA ASP A 658 18.79 5.07 -13.57
C ASP A 658 17.39 4.56 -13.16
N CYS A 659 16.76 3.75 -13.99
CA CYS A 659 15.50 3.12 -13.66
C CYS A 659 15.74 2.10 -12.54
N GLY A 660 16.64 1.15 -12.76
CA GLY A 660 16.98 0.09 -11.81
C GLY A 660 15.80 -0.82 -11.44
N TYR A 661 14.63 -0.69 -12.05
CA TYR A 661 13.47 -1.56 -11.80
C TYR A 661 13.78 -2.99 -12.26
N ILE A 662 13.38 -4.01 -11.51
CA ILE A 662 13.61 -5.41 -11.88
C ILE A 662 12.35 -6.08 -12.45
N TYR A 663 12.52 -6.99 -13.40
CA TYR A 663 11.45 -7.77 -14.02
C TYR A 663 11.89 -9.22 -14.27
N ARG A 664 10.95 -10.15 -14.40
CA ARG A 664 11.26 -11.54 -14.78
C ARG A 664 11.36 -11.70 -16.30
N PRO A 665 12.36 -12.41 -16.83
CA PRO A 665 12.43 -12.74 -18.25
C PRO A 665 11.34 -13.77 -18.64
N ALA A 666 11.18 -14.04 -19.93
CA ALA A 666 10.22 -15.04 -20.40
C ALA A 666 10.71 -16.46 -20.05
N SER A 667 9.86 -17.30 -19.48
CA SER A 667 10.21 -18.68 -19.18
C SER A 667 10.46 -19.47 -20.47
N THR A 668 11.62 -20.10 -20.59
CA THR A 668 12.04 -20.88 -21.77
C THR A 668 11.10 -22.06 -22.07
N THR A 669 10.35 -22.53 -21.07
CA THR A 669 9.35 -23.61 -21.19
C THR A 669 8.04 -23.18 -21.86
N ALA A 670 7.68 -21.90 -21.84
CA ALA A 670 6.47 -21.39 -22.51
C ALA A 670 6.67 -21.09 -24.01
N ALA A 671 7.92 -21.14 -24.49
CA ALA A 671 8.25 -20.90 -25.89
C ALA A 671 7.96 -22.10 -26.81
N ALA A 672 7.59 -23.26 -26.26
CA ALA A 672 7.35 -24.49 -27.02
C ALA A 672 5.88 -24.74 -27.39
N SER A 673 4.92 -23.96 -26.88
CA SER A 673 3.53 -24.01 -27.35
C SER A 673 3.33 -23.00 -28.47
N THR A 674 2.98 -23.54 -29.64
CA THR A 674 2.78 -22.88 -30.93
C THR A 674 2.02 -21.56 -30.89
N ALA A 675 2.63 -20.53 -31.49
CA ALA A 675 2.04 -19.29 -32.00
C ALA A 675 1.39 -18.32 -30.98
N SER A 676 2.18 -17.47 -30.31
CA SER A 676 1.71 -16.14 -29.88
C SER A 676 2.90 -15.23 -29.50
N SER A 677 2.95 -14.05 -30.13
CA SER A 677 3.58 -12.77 -29.77
C SER A 677 4.73 -12.70 -28.74
N PRO A 678 5.76 -11.84 -28.95
CA PRO A 678 6.79 -11.59 -27.94
C PRO A 678 6.13 -11.17 -26.62
N SER A 679 6.52 -11.79 -25.49
CA SER A 679 6.01 -11.38 -24.19
C SER A 679 6.63 -10.02 -23.81
N TRP A 680 5.90 -8.95 -24.10
CA TRP A 680 6.35 -7.59 -23.81
C TRP A 680 6.10 -7.26 -22.34
N HIS A 681 7.13 -6.74 -21.66
CA HIS A 681 7.02 -6.12 -20.34
C HIS A 681 7.08 -4.60 -20.49
N MET A 682 6.16 -3.89 -19.86
CA MET A 682 6.23 -2.43 -19.77
C MET A 682 6.68 -2.04 -18.37
N CYS A 683 7.85 -1.41 -18.26
CA CYS A 683 8.47 -1.11 -16.98
C CYS A 683 7.57 -0.19 -16.10
N PRO A 684 7.15 -0.63 -14.89
CA PRO A 684 6.37 0.13 -13.92
C PRO A 684 7.05 1.35 -13.31
N LYS A 685 8.27 1.70 -13.72
CA LYS A 685 8.95 2.95 -13.32
C LYS A 685 9.15 3.89 -14.51
N CYS A 686 9.82 3.46 -15.58
CA CYS A 686 10.13 4.33 -16.73
C CYS A 686 9.15 4.24 -17.92
N LEU A 687 8.16 3.33 -17.88
CA LEU A 687 7.21 3.07 -18.99
C LEU A 687 7.86 2.57 -20.30
N GLN A 688 9.15 2.22 -20.29
CA GLN A 688 9.82 1.62 -21.43
C GLN A 688 9.25 0.22 -21.70
N ARG A 689 9.02 -0.08 -22.98
CA ARG A 689 8.70 -1.44 -23.45
C ARG A 689 9.97 -2.26 -23.60
N ILE A 690 9.95 -3.45 -23.00
CA ILE A 690 11.05 -4.39 -22.94
C ILE A 690 10.53 -5.73 -23.47
N CYS A 691 11.25 -6.33 -24.42
CA CYS A 691 10.89 -7.65 -24.90
C CYS A 691 11.47 -8.67 -23.92
N ARG A 692 10.64 -9.40 -23.15
CA ARG A 692 11.14 -10.37 -22.16
C ARG A 692 11.89 -11.55 -22.80
N SER A 693 11.78 -11.72 -24.11
CA SER A 693 12.46 -12.76 -24.90
C SER A 693 13.78 -12.29 -25.52
N CYS A 694 13.93 -11.00 -25.82
CA CYS A 694 15.16 -10.47 -26.46
C CYS A 694 16.09 -9.73 -25.48
N HIS A 695 15.54 -9.28 -24.35
CA HIS A 695 16.08 -8.28 -23.43
C HIS A 695 16.11 -6.87 -24.02
#